data_AF-A0A673BX38-F1
#
_entry.id   AF-A0A673BX38-F1
#
_cell.length_a   1.000
_cell.length_b   1.000
_cell.length_c   1.000
_cell.angle_alpha   90.00
_cell.angle_beta   90.00
_cell.angle_gamma   90.00
#
_symmetry.space_group_name_H-M   'P 1'
#
loop_
_entity.id
_entity.type
_entity.pdbx_description
1 polymer ?
#
loop_
_entity_poly.entity_id
_entity_poly.type
_entity_poly.pdbx_seq_one_letter_code
_entity_poly.pdbx_strand_id
1 'polypeptide(L)'
;MNNGSTEFDPEEQFLRYARNGDLPGIQRLLLSKIREETQININCKGKSKSNLGWTPLHLACYFGHKHVVEELLKAGADVNLPNNIGDTPLHKAAFTGRKEVVMLLLHYDACATVINGTAQIPKDVTQNAEIRSMLEAAERTEERKLEEHLLEAAREGDLSTLTQLLSRKKPPDINCADLLGNTPLHCAAYRGQKQCALKLLKSGASPNIKNKNGENGMTRHVKKYEGLLGKSSRFFGWRSYWVVLQDGVLSWYSKQSDAAAGVRRQGCKPLTHAHCLVSSKVSSISAWLDALEEHSAYSTHYCSQEQGSEEEEDEEAMSLGELTDSLQVTTKKKKRKTLITVSSLCVMALSFPSEFPSTLVHKMQEICDLSSETASSLSVCLSHFSKQEGVRSLKLEQEVEKNKILSEALQTLATEHHELEQSVVKGSSPRSALSEDEFHDAVSDSESELSLSGFETVASHSFEEDNEEEEGSVMLSSRCSPTSMLHEDHHGDKDETQPNGISKHRTSLPAPMFSRNDFSIWSILRNCIGMELSKITMPVIFNEPLSFLQRLTEYMEHTYLIHQANASSDSIDRMKCVAAFAVSAVASQWERTGKPFNPLLGETYELVREDLGFRLISEQVSHHPPVSAFHAEGLKQDFVFHGSIYPKLKFWGKSVEAEPKGIITLELPKFNESYTWTNPTCCVHNIIVGQLWIEQYGNMEIYNHRTGERCCLNFKPCGLFGKELHKVEGYILDKSKKKLCSLYGKWTECLYVIDPAAFEANKKNDKKGAEEKKGSKSSGSEDQEEVPSPAADTVQMIPGSQLLWRIAPRPPNSAQMYSFTSFAMQLNELHKDMEGVIPQTDCRLRPDIRAMENGDIDLASEEKKRLEEKQRAARKNRSKSDEDWKTRWFNQGQNPHTNSQDWLFTGGYWDRTYTQLPDIY
;
A
#
# COMPACT_ATOMS: atom_id res chain seq x y z
N MET A 1 -15.03 69.16 32.86
CA MET A 1 -15.58 68.27 31.81
C MET A 1 -14.94 66.91 32.00
N ASN A 2 -15.58 66.01 32.75
CA ASN A 2 -15.12 64.63 32.87
C ASN A 2 -15.64 63.87 31.64
N ASN A 3 -14.75 63.59 30.68
CA ASN A 3 -15.05 62.68 29.58
C ASN A 3 -15.12 61.26 30.15
N GLY A 4 -16.34 60.73 30.28
CA GLY A 4 -16.57 59.32 30.58
C GLY A 4 -16.19 58.46 29.37
N SER A 5 -15.05 57.79 29.45
CA SER A 5 -14.73 56.64 28.61
C SER A 5 -15.40 55.41 29.20
N THR A 6 -16.57 55.04 28.68
CA THR A 6 -17.20 53.74 28.95
C THR A 6 -16.31 52.63 28.41
N GLU A 7 -15.59 51.92 29.28
CA GLU A 7 -14.95 50.64 28.93
C GLU A 7 -16.06 49.65 28.54
N PHE A 8 -16.13 49.30 27.25
CA PHE A 8 -17.08 48.30 26.78
C PHE A 8 -16.67 46.91 27.28
N ASP A 9 -17.66 46.10 27.67
CA ASP A 9 -17.50 44.68 28.00
C ASP A 9 -16.65 43.96 26.92
N PRO A 10 -15.59 43.21 27.27
CA PRO A 10 -14.71 42.54 26.31
C PRO A 10 -15.45 41.65 25.32
N GLU A 11 -16.54 40.98 25.73
CA GLU A 11 -17.37 40.18 24.83
C GLU A 11 -18.14 41.03 23.81
N GLU A 12 -18.62 42.22 24.21
CA GLU A 12 -19.32 43.16 23.33
C GLU A 12 -18.35 43.79 22.32
N GLN A 13 -17.10 44.04 22.72
CA GLN A 13 -16.02 44.43 21.81
C GLN A 13 -15.69 43.31 20.83
N PHE A 14 -15.60 42.07 21.31
CA PHE A 14 -15.32 40.89 20.48
C PHE A 14 -16.38 40.68 19.40
N LEU A 15 -17.67 40.79 19.76
CA LEU A 15 -18.79 40.76 18.80
C LEU A 15 -18.73 41.92 17.80
N ARG A 16 -18.35 43.12 18.25
CA ARG A 16 -18.23 44.30 17.38
C ARG A 16 -17.10 44.17 16.37
N TYR A 17 -15.93 43.68 16.79
CA TYR A 17 -14.80 43.43 15.89
C TYR A 17 -15.15 42.35 14.86
N ALA A 18 -15.82 41.27 15.27
CA ALA A 18 -16.27 40.24 14.36
C ALA A 18 -17.29 40.73 13.33
N ARG A 19 -18.19 41.64 13.74
CA ARG A 19 -19.15 42.29 12.84
C ARG A 19 -18.49 43.23 11.82
N ASN A 20 -17.46 43.95 12.25
CA ASN A 20 -16.80 44.95 11.40
C ASN A 20 -15.64 44.38 10.57
N GLY A 21 -15.24 43.13 10.80
CA GLY A 21 -14.10 42.52 10.11
C GLY A 21 -12.75 43.00 10.67
N ASP A 22 -12.70 43.49 11.91
CA ASP A 22 -11.49 43.99 12.55
C ASP A 22 -10.65 42.81 13.09
N LEU A 23 -9.86 42.21 12.18
CA LEU A 23 -8.96 41.11 12.49
C LEU A 23 -7.92 41.47 13.56
N PRO A 24 -7.21 42.62 13.49
CA PRO A 24 -6.28 43.02 14.54
C PRO A 24 -6.93 43.14 15.93
N GLY A 25 -8.17 43.63 15.99
CA GLY A 25 -8.96 43.69 17.22
C GLY A 25 -9.29 42.31 17.79
N ILE A 26 -9.68 41.36 16.94
CA ILE A 26 -9.95 39.96 17.31
C ILE A 26 -8.68 39.27 17.82
N GLN A 27 -7.57 39.36 17.09
CA GLN A 27 -6.30 38.78 17.48
C GLN A 27 -5.79 39.33 18.82
N ARG A 28 -5.95 40.64 19.06
CA ARG A 28 -5.58 41.25 20.35
C ARG A 28 -6.36 40.66 21.52
N LEU A 29 -7.67 40.50 21.38
CA LEU A 29 -8.52 39.94 22.44
C LEU A 29 -8.32 38.43 22.63
N LEU A 30 -7.98 37.70 21.57
CA LEU A 30 -7.63 36.27 21.68
C LEU A 30 -6.25 36.08 22.36
N LEU A 31 -5.27 36.92 22.05
CA LEU A 31 -3.96 36.89 22.70
C LEU A 31 -4.04 37.26 24.19
N SER A 32 -4.87 38.23 24.56
CA SER A 32 -5.08 38.59 25.97
C SER A 32 -5.80 37.48 26.75
N LYS A 33 -6.64 36.67 26.08
CA LYS A 33 -7.19 35.43 26.64
C LYS A 33 -6.12 34.37 26.86
N ILE A 34 -5.20 34.15 25.91
CA ILE A 34 -4.09 33.19 26.03
C ILE A 34 -3.14 33.57 27.18
N ARG A 35 -2.94 34.87 27.42
CA ARG A 35 -2.15 35.40 28.54
C ARG A 35 -2.89 35.43 29.88
N GLU A 36 -4.11 34.89 29.93
CA GLU A 36 -5.01 34.92 31.10
C GLU A 36 -5.37 36.34 31.61
N GLU A 37 -5.10 37.38 30.80
CA GLU A 37 -5.35 38.79 31.14
C GLU A 37 -6.85 39.15 31.00
N THR A 38 -7.61 38.39 30.20
CA THR A 38 -9.05 38.63 29.98
C THR A 38 -9.80 37.32 29.79
N GLN A 39 -10.91 37.14 30.52
CA GLN A 39 -11.81 36.00 30.32
C GLN A 39 -12.82 36.31 29.22
N ILE A 40 -12.65 35.69 28.05
CA ILE A 40 -13.55 35.86 26.89
C ILE A 40 -14.07 34.50 26.44
N ASN A 41 -15.39 34.34 26.42
CA ASN A 41 -16.04 33.23 25.74
C ASN A 41 -16.07 33.49 24.23
N ILE A 42 -15.36 32.67 23.46
CA ILE A 42 -15.28 32.79 21.99
C ILE A 42 -16.65 32.56 21.35
N ASN A 43 -17.48 31.77 22.02
CA ASN A 43 -18.86 31.47 21.64
C ASN A 43 -19.87 32.39 22.36
N CYS A 44 -19.44 33.58 22.83
CA CYS A 44 -20.33 34.55 23.46
C CYS A 44 -21.51 34.87 22.54
N LYS A 45 -22.69 35.09 23.13
CA LYS A 45 -23.91 35.44 22.38
C LYS A 45 -24.25 36.89 22.64
N GLY A 46 -24.49 37.64 21.57
CA GLY A 46 -24.91 39.04 21.66
C GLY A 46 -26.18 39.20 22.51
N LYS A 47 -26.15 40.16 23.44
CA LYS A 47 -27.27 40.48 24.35
C LYS A 47 -28.10 41.68 23.87
N SER A 48 -27.55 42.49 22.96
CA SER A 48 -28.22 43.67 22.41
C SER A 48 -29.23 43.30 21.32
N LYS A 49 -30.29 44.10 21.15
CA LYS A 49 -31.36 43.86 20.14
C LYS A 49 -30.82 43.68 18.71
N SER A 50 -29.65 44.25 18.41
CA SER A 50 -29.08 44.23 17.05
C SER A 50 -28.38 42.91 16.66
N ASN A 51 -27.91 42.12 17.62
CA ASN A 51 -27.16 40.87 17.39
C ASN A 51 -27.64 39.75 18.35
N LEU A 52 -28.90 39.79 18.79
CA LEU A 52 -29.40 38.96 19.88
C LEU A 52 -29.25 37.46 19.56
N GLY A 53 -28.47 36.75 20.38
CA GLY A 53 -28.22 35.32 20.23
C GLY A 53 -27.20 34.92 19.17
N TRP A 54 -26.58 35.89 18.48
CA TRP A 54 -25.55 35.63 17.48
C TRP A 54 -24.17 35.57 18.14
N THR A 55 -23.35 34.64 17.66
CA THR A 55 -21.94 34.54 18.06
C THR A 55 -21.06 35.41 17.16
N PRO A 56 -19.80 35.68 17.55
CA PRO A 56 -18.83 36.34 16.69
C PRO A 56 -18.71 35.65 15.33
N LEU A 57 -18.73 34.32 15.31
CA LEU A 57 -18.67 33.53 14.08
C LEU A 57 -19.89 33.76 13.18
N HIS A 58 -21.12 33.84 13.72
CA HIS A 58 -22.31 34.19 12.93
C HIS A 58 -22.19 35.57 12.27
N LEU A 59 -21.67 36.56 13.02
CA LEU A 59 -21.51 37.93 12.52
C LEU A 59 -20.48 37.98 11.40
N ALA A 60 -19.30 37.41 11.62
CA ALA A 60 -18.25 37.34 10.60
C ALA A 60 -18.71 36.60 9.34
N CYS A 61 -19.45 35.50 9.50
CA CYS A 61 -19.99 34.73 8.38
C CYS A 61 -21.07 35.47 7.58
N TYR A 62 -21.98 36.16 8.27
CA TYR A 62 -23.04 36.93 7.64
C TYR A 62 -22.48 38.09 6.80
N PHE A 63 -21.52 38.83 7.35
CA PHE A 63 -20.91 39.97 6.66
C PHE A 63 -19.83 39.57 5.65
N GLY A 64 -19.36 38.32 5.66
CA GLY A 64 -18.40 37.80 4.67
C GLY A 64 -16.93 38.04 5.02
N HIS A 65 -16.61 38.25 6.31
CA HIS A 65 -15.26 38.56 6.77
C HIS A 65 -14.40 37.30 6.88
N LYS A 66 -13.98 36.75 5.74
CA LYS A 66 -13.25 35.47 5.63
C LYS A 66 -12.10 35.33 6.64
N HIS A 67 -11.21 36.32 6.72
CA HIS A 67 -10.05 36.25 7.61
C HIS A 67 -10.42 36.23 9.09
N VAL A 68 -11.51 36.90 9.47
CA VAL A 68 -12.02 36.87 10.85
C VAL A 68 -12.70 35.53 11.14
N VAL A 69 -13.44 34.97 10.17
CA VAL A 69 -14.01 33.61 10.29
C VAL A 69 -12.90 32.58 10.52
N GLU A 70 -11.82 32.65 9.74
CA GLU A 70 -10.67 31.74 9.86
C GLU A 70 -10.01 31.84 11.24
N GLU A 71 -9.73 33.06 11.71
CA GLU A 71 -9.13 33.29 13.03
C GLU A 71 -10.02 32.79 14.18
N LEU A 72 -11.34 32.99 14.08
CA LEU A 72 -12.29 32.50 15.09
C LEU A 72 -12.35 30.97 15.13
N LEU A 73 -12.32 30.30 13.97
CA LEU A 73 -12.32 28.83 13.89
C LEU A 73 -11.02 28.25 14.43
N LYS A 74 -9.85 28.83 14.09
CA LYS A 74 -8.55 28.45 14.66
C LYS A 74 -8.51 28.62 16.18
N ALA A 75 -9.19 29.63 16.70
CA ALA A 75 -9.32 29.85 18.14
C ALA A 75 -10.32 28.90 18.84
N GLY A 76 -10.93 27.95 18.12
CA GLY A 76 -11.85 26.96 18.68
C GLY A 76 -13.30 27.45 18.79
N ALA A 77 -13.74 28.39 17.95
CA ALA A 77 -15.16 28.72 17.85
C ALA A 77 -15.96 27.49 17.39
N ASP A 78 -17.12 27.26 18.01
CA ASP A 78 -17.99 26.14 17.63
C ASP A 78 -18.69 26.46 16.31
N VAL A 79 -18.28 25.75 15.26
CA VAL A 79 -18.73 25.91 13.88
C VAL A 79 -20.22 25.56 13.69
N ASN A 80 -20.78 24.72 14.55
CA ASN A 80 -22.15 24.19 14.46
C ASN A 80 -23.09 24.79 15.51
N LEU A 81 -22.60 25.70 16.37
CA LEU A 81 -23.39 26.29 17.45
C LEU A 81 -24.59 27.08 16.89
N PRO A 82 -25.84 26.72 17.23
CA PRO A 82 -27.00 27.47 16.77
C PRO A 82 -27.19 28.79 17.52
N ASN A 83 -27.61 29.82 16.78
CA ASN A 83 -28.15 31.05 17.35
C ASN A 83 -29.56 30.82 17.94
N ASN A 84 -30.19 31.87 18.48
CA ASN A 84 -31.51 31.75 19.13
C ASN A 84 -32.68 31.36 18.20
N ILE A 85 -32.47 31.41 16.88
CA ILE A 85 -33.46 30.99 15.85
C ILE A 85 -33.11 29.58 15.33
N GLY A 86 -32.02 28.98 15.80
CA GLY A 86 -31.55 27.68 15.35
C GLY A 86 -30.66 27.72 14.11
N ASP A 87 -30.34 28.91 13.57
CA ASP A 87 -29.40 29.02 12.46
C ASP A 87 -27.98 28.76 12.95
N THR A 88 -27.20 28.01 12.19
CA THR A 88 -25.75 27.88 12.36
C THR A 88 -25.01 28.97 11.58
N PRO A 89 -23.69 29.17 11.82
CA PRO A 89 -22.86 30.05 10.99
C PRO A 89 -22.94 29.72 9.49
N LEU A 90 -23.07 28.43 9.14
CA LEU A 90 -23.23 27.96 7.75
C LEU A 90 -24.55 28.43 7.12
N HIS A 91 -25.66 28.43 7.88
CA HIS A 91 -26.92 29.04 7.40
C HIS A 91 -26.74 30.52 7.06
N LYS A 92 -26.00 31.26 7.89
CA LYS A 92 -25.79 32.70 7.66
C LYS A 92 -24.89 32.98 6.45
N ALA A 93 -23.81 32.23 6.29
CA ALA A 93 -22.93 32.35 5.12
C ALA A 93 -23.67 31.97 3.81
N ALA A 94 -24.48 30.90 3.85
CA ALA A 94 -25.25 30.44 2.71
C ALA A 94 -26.37 31.43 2.33
N PHE A 95 -27.09 31.97 3.33
CA PHE A 95 -28.15 32.97 3.14
C PHE A 95 -27.61 34.27 2.50
N THR A 96 -26.44 34.76 2.90
CA THR A 96 -25.84 35.97 2.34
C THR A 96 -24.99 35.74 1.08
N GLY A 97 -24.90 34.49 0.62
CA GLY A 97 -24.22 34.15 -0.63
C GLY A 97 -22.69 34.21 -0.57
N ARG A 98 -22.07 34.00 0.61
CA ARG A 98 -20.63 34.14 0.83
C ARG A 98 -19.89 32.82 0.54
N LYS A 99 -19.63 32.54 -0.74
CA LYS A 99 -19.03 31.29 -1.21
C LYS A 99 -17.74 30.90 -0.48
N GLU A 100 -16.81 31.83 -0.34
CA GLU A 100 -15.50 31.58 0.26
C GLU A 100 -15.61 31.26 1.77
N VAL A 101 -16.61 31.84 2.43
CA VAL A 101 -16.92 31.54 3.83
C VAL A 101 -17.63 30.20 3.97
N VAL A 102 -18.54 29.85 3.06
CA VAL A 102 -19.19 28.52 3.04
C VAL A 102 -18.15 27.42 2.86
N MET A 103 -17.22 27.58 1.91
CA MET A 103 -16.10 26.63 1.73
C MET A 103 -15.27 26.50 3.00
N LEU A 104 -14.91 27.63 3.61
CA LEU A 104 -14.12 27.65 4.84
C LEU A 104 -14.85 26.97 6.01
N LEU A 105 -16.16 27.18 6.17
CA LEU A 105 -16.94 26.51 7.22
C LEU A 105 -17.02 25.00 6.99
N LEU A 106 -17.29 24.55 5.76
CA LEU A 106 -17.32 23.12 5.42
C LEU A 106 -15.96 22.44 5.62
N HIS A 107 -14.85 23.16 5.38
CA HIS A 107 -13.49 22.71 5.65
C HIS A 107 -13.25 22.44 7.15
N TYR A 108 -13.87 23.22 8.03
CA TYR A 108 -13.83 23.05 9.48
C TYR A 108 -15.01 22.19 10.01
N ASP A 109 -15.45 21.19 9.24
CA ASP A 109 -16.51 20.24 9.61
C ASP A 109 -17.86 20.87 10.01
N ALA A 110 -18.23 22.00 9.37
CA ALA A 110 -19.59 22.50 9.47
C ALA A 110 -20.59 21.48 8.90
N CYS A 111 -21.57 21.10 9.70
CA CYS A 111 -22.58 20.13 9.32
C CYS A 111 -23.59 20.78 8.37
N ALA A 112 -23.70 20.21 7.16
CA ALA A 112 -24.57 20.72 6.10
C ALA A 112 -26.04 20.31 6.28
N THR A 113 -26.33 19.47 7.29
CA THR A 113 -27.66 18.87 7.51
C THR A 113 -28.39 19.39 8.76
N VAL A 114 -27.83 20.37 9.47
CA VAL A 114 -28.49 20.98 10.64
C VAL A 114 -29.77 21.70 10.23
N ILE A 115 -30.87 21.39 10.91
CA ILE A 115 -32.18 22.00 10.67
C ILE A 115 -32.37 23.17 11.64
N ASN A 116 -32.60 24.38 11.12
CA ASN A 116 -32.89 25.55 11.94
C ASN A 116 -34.33 25.55 12.52
N GLY A 117 -34.66 26.55 13.34
CA GLY A 117 -35.99 26.68 13.96
C GLY A 117 -37.14 26.90 12.97
N THR A 118 -36.85 27.22 11.70
CA THR A 118 -37.82 27.33 10.61
C THR A 118 -37.91 26.06 9.75
N ALA A 119 -37.31 24.95 10.20
CA ALA A 119 -37.28 23.67 9.50
C ALA A 119 -36.52 23.69 8.15
N GLN A 120 -35.54 24.58 8.00
CA GLN A 120 -34.70 24.72 6.81
C GLN A 120 -33.27 24.25 7.12
N ILE A 121 -32.59 23.67 6.14
CA ILE A 121 -31.15 23.40 6.20
C ILE A 121 -30.36 24.48 5.42
N PRO A 122 -29.02 24.58 5.53
CA PRO A 122 -28.23 25.64 4.89
C PRO A 122 -28.47 25.78 3.37
N LYS A 123 -28.78 24.69 2.66
CA LYS A 123 -29.07 24.74 1.21
C LYS A 123 -30.43 25.36 0.89
N ASP A 124 -31.38 25.31 1.82
CA ASP A 124 -32.74 25.85 1.63
C ASP A 124 -32.79 27.36 1.82
N VAL A 125 -31.83 27.92 2.56
CA VAL A 125 -31.74 29.36 2.83
C VAL A 125 -30.94 30.13 1.77
N THR A 126 -30.22 29.43 0.88
CA THR A 126 -29.44 30.08 -0.19
C THR A 126 -30.19 30.11 -1.53
N GLN A 127 -30.06 31.24 -2.24
CA GLN A 127 -30.52 31.39 -3.63
C GLN A 127 -29.36 31.25 -4.64
N ASN A 128 -28.11 31.11 -4.17
CA ASN A 128 -26.94 30.98 -5.03
C ASN A 128 -26.77 29.51 -5.47
N ALA A 129 -26.80 29.26 -6.78
CA ALA A 129 -26.73 27.92 -7.36
C ALA A 129 -25.41 27.18 -7.05
N GLU A 130 -24.27 27.89 -7.02
CA GLU A 130 -22.97 27.29 -6.73
C GLU A 130 -22.87 26.86 -5.26
N ILE A 131 -23.35 27.70 -4.34
CA ILE A 131 -23.38 27.38 -2.90
C ILE A 131 -24.35 26.24 -2.64
N ARG A 132 -25.49 26.22 -3.34
CA ARG A 132 -26.45 25.11 -3.26
C ARG A 132 -25.80 23.79 -3.68
N SER A 133 -25.11 23.77 -4.82
CA SER A 133 -24.40 22.59 -5.32
C SER A 133 -23.32 22.11 -4.34
N MET A 134 -22.58 23.05 -3.73
CA MET A 134 -21.56 22.76 -2.72
C MET A 134 -22.14 22.10 -1.47
N LEU A 135 -23.28 22.60 -0.97
CA LEU A 135 -23.97 22.04 0.19
C LEU A 135 -24.61 20.68 -0.13
N GLU A 136 -25.12 20.48 -1.35
CA GLU A 136 -25.59 19.18 -1.84
C GLU A 136 -24.46 18.16 -1.98
N ALA A 137 -23.25 18.60 -2.32
CA ALA A 137 -22.07 17.74 -2.32
C ALA A 137 -21.62 17.36 -0.89
N ALA A 138 -21.68 18.31 0.04
CA ALA A 138 -21.41 18.06 1.46
C ALA A 138 -22.41 17.06 2.07
N GLU A 139 -23.71 17.20 1.79
CA GLU A 139 -24.74 16.25 2.23
C GLU A 139 -24.49 14.83 1.70
N ARG A 140 -24.17 14.68 0.41
CA ARG A 140 -23.81 13.39 -0.19
C ARG A 140 -22.57 12.77 0.46
N THR A 141 -21.62 13.61 0.87
CA THR A 141 -20.39 13.15 1.54
C THR A 141 -20.69 12.65 2.95
N GLU A 142 -21.56 13.33 3.71
CA GLU A 142 -22.02 12.86 5.02
C GLU A 142 -22.81 11.54 4.90
N GLU A 143 -23.66 11.40 3.89
CA GLU A 143 -24.41 10.16 3.61
C GLU A 143 -23.48 8.99 3.30
N ARG A 144 -22.50 9.21 2.41
CA ARG A 144 -21.50 8.20 2.06
C ARG A 144 -20.67 7.76 3.27
N LYS A 145 -20.27 8.68 4.14
CA LYS A 145 -19.59 8.35 5.40
C LYS A 145 -20.46 7.43 6.27
N LEU A 146 -21.78 7.65 6.35
CA LEU A 146 -22.68 6.77 7.10
C LEU A 146 -22.83 5.38 6.45
N GLU A 147 -22.84 5.30 5.12
CA GLU A 147 -22.87 4.04 4.37
C GLU A 147 -21.58 3.22 4.55
N GLU A 148 -20.42 3.88 4.54
CA GLU A 148 -19.11 3.25 4.80
C GLU A 148 -19.05 2.69 6.24
N HIS A 149 -19.55 3.44 7.23
CA HIS A 149 -19.67 2.93 8.60
C HIS A 149 -20.66 1.75 8.72
N LEU A 150 -21.74 1.73 7.93
CA LEU A 150 -22.67 0.61 7.90
C LEU A 150 -22.02 -0.66 7.34
N LEU A 151 -21.26 -0.52 6.24
CA LEU A 151 -20.49 -1.61 5.63
C LEU A 151 -19.45 -2.18 6.61
N GLU A 152 -18.75 -1.32 7.32
CA GLU A 152 -17.74 -1.72 8.30
C GLU A 152 -18.35 -2.41 9.53
N ALA A 153 -19.42 -1.85 10.10
CA ALA A 153 -20.13 -2.48 11.22
C ALA A 153 -20.68 -3.87 10.84
N ALA A 154 -21.12 -4.05 9.60
CA ALA A 154 -21.56 -5.34 9.09
C ALA A 154 -20.41 -6.34 8.88
N ARG A 155 -19.24 -5.86 8.46
CA ARG A 155 -18.01 -6.64 8.24
C ARG A 155 -17.42 -7.13 9.56
N GLU A 156 -17.32 -6.26 10.54
CA GLU A 156 -16.69 -6.54 11.84
C GLU A 156 -17.67 -7.17 12.85
N GLY A 157 -18.97 -7.24 12.53
CA GLY A 157 -19.96 -7.86 13.39
C GLY A 157 -20.44 -6.97 14.54
N ASP A 158 -20.23 -5.66 14.44
CA ASP A 158 -20.70 -4.68 15.43
C ASP A 158 -22.22 -4.43 15.29
N LEU A 159 -22.98 -5.28 15.98
CA LEU A 159 -24.43 -5.22 16.01
C LEU A 159 -24.97 -3.93 16.65
N SER A 160 -24.22 -3.33 17.58
CA SER A 160 -24.64 -2.13 18.32
C SER A 160 -24.64 -0.94 17.38
N THR A 161 -23.50 -0.68 16.73
CA THR A 161 -23.35 0.41 15.77
C THR A 161 -24.25 0.22 14.56
N LEU A 162 -24.35 -1.00 14.04
CA LEU A 162 -25.25 -1.32 12.93
C LEU A 162 -26.73 -1.04 13.28
N THR A 163 -27.16 -1.39 14.49
CA THR A 163 -28.53 -1.11 14.95
C THR A 163 -28.78 0.39 15.13
N GLN A 164 -27.79 1.12 15.65
CA GLN A 164 -27.87 2.57 15.83
C GLN A 164 -27.99 3.29 14.48
N LEU A 165 -27.19 2.90 13.48
CA LEU A 165 -27.21 3.49 12.14
C LEU A 165 -28.54 3.27 11.43
N LEU A 166 -29.09 2.06 11.50
CA LEU A 166 -30.37 1.71 10.86
C LEU A 166 -31.60 2.33 11.56
N SER A 167 -31.44 2.82 12.80
CA SER A 167 -32.52 3.44 13.59
C SER A 167 -32.57 4.97 13.46
N ARG A 168 -31.72 5.57 12.62
CA ARG A 168 -31.67 7.03 12.38
C ARG A 168 -32.94 7.51 11.66
N LYS A 169 -33.28 8.79 11.85
CA LYS A 169 -34.41 9.45 11.16
C LYS A 169 -34.26 9.43 9.63
N LYS A 170 -33.02 9.48 9.14
CA LYS A 170 -32.61 9.25 7.75
C LYS A 170 -31.50 8.16 7.79
N PRO A 171 -31.85 6.87 7.67
CA PRO A 171 -30.86 5.80 7.71
C PRO A 171 -30.03 5.78 6.41
N PRO A 172 -28.75 5.35 6.45
CA PRO A 172 -27.97 5.11 5.24
C PRO A 172 -28.60 4.01 4.39
N ASP A 173 -28.31 3.97 3.09
CA ASP A 173 -28.82 2.91 2.22
C ASP A 173 -28.34 1.54 2.73
N ILE A 174 -29.30 0.69 3.09
CA ILE A 174 -29.04 -0.65 3.61
C ILE A 174 -28.44 -1.59 2.55
N ASN A 175 -28.62 -1.25 1.27
CA ASN A 175 -28.08 -1.95 0.13
C ASN A 175 -26.94 -1.18 -0.55
N CYS A 176 -26.32 -0.23 0.15
CA CYS A 176 -25.09 0.42 -0.30
C CYS A 176 -24.05 -0.66 -0.67
N ALA A 177 -23.13 -0.32 -1.57
CA ALA A 177 -22.15 -1.27 -2.05
C ALA A 177 -20.75 -0.70 -1.98
N ASP A 178 -19.78 -1.54 -1.60
CA ASP A 178 -18.37 -1.20 -1.68
C ASP A 178 -17.86 -1.20 -3.15
N LEU A 179 -16.57 -0.92 -3.34
CA LEU A 179 -15.94 -0.89 -4.67
C LEU A 179 -16.03 -2.22 -5.44
N LEU A 180 -16.29 -3.34 -4.75
CA LEU A 180 -16.45 -4.68 -5.32
C LEU A 180 -17.92 -5.05 -5.54
N GLY A 181 -18.85 -4.15 -5.23
CA GLY A 181 -20.28 -4.41 -5.31
C GLY A 181 -20.83 -5.19 -4.11
N ASN A 182 -20.07 -5.36 -3.02
CA ASN A 182 -20.52 -6.06 -1.83
C ASN A 182 -21.41 -5.15 -0.99
N THR A 183 -22.61 -5.62 -0.68
CA THR A 183 -23.51 -4.95 0.26
C THR A 183 -23.13 -5.25 1.72
N PRO A 184 -23.65 -4.50 2.71
CA PRO A 184 -23.48 -4.86 4.13
C PRO A 184 -23.87 -6.32 4.42
N LEU A 185 -24.86 -6.85 3.69
CA LEU A 185 -25.27 -8.25 3.82
C LEU A 185 -24.20 -9.22 3.27
N HIS A 186 -23.53 -8.89 2.16
CA HIS A 186 -22.38 -9.66 1.67
C HIS A 186 -21.25 -9.64 2.70
N CYS A 187 -20.89 -8.47 3.22
CA CYS A 187 -19.86 -8.31 4.24
C CYS A 187 -20.13 -9.17 5.48
N ALA A 188 -21.38 -9.13 5.98
CA ALA A 188 -21.79 -9.93 7.13
C ALA A 188 -21.83 -11.44 6.81
N ALA A 189 -22.27 -11.82 5.60
CA ALA A 189 -22.35 -13.21 5.19
C ALA A 189 -20.98 -13.86 4.96
N TYR A 190 -20.05 -13.15 4.28
CA TYR A 190 -18.70 -13.65 4.02
C TYR A 190 -17.90 -13.90 5.29
N ARG A 191 -18.11 -13.07 6.32
CA ARG A 191 -17.42 -13.16 7.60
C ARG A 191 -18.19 -13.91 8.68
N GLY A 192 -19.30 -14.55 8.34
CA GLY A 192 -20.09 -15.37 9.27
C GLY A 192 -20.78 -14.57 10.39
N GLN A 193 -20.99 -13.26 10.21
CA GLN A 193 -21.58 -12.36 11.20
C GLN A 193 -23.11 -12.51 11.27
N LYS A 194 -23.56 -13.65 11.81
CA LYS A 194 -24.96 -14.10 11.81
C LYS A 194 -25.94 -13.08 12.39
N GLN A 195 -25.60 -12.42 13.49
CA GLN A 195 -26.51 -11.45 14.13
C GLN A 195 -26.65 -10.16 13.30
N CYS A 196 -25.56 -9.68 12.71
CA CYS A 196 -25.60 -8.54 11.79
C CYS A 196 -26.37 -8.86 10.52
N ALA A 197 -26.13 -10.03 9.91
CA ALA A 197 -26.87 -10.50 8.73
C ALA A 197 -28.39 -10.61 9.02
N LEU A 198 -28.77 -11.18 10.16
CA LEU A 198 -30.18 -11.25 10.58
C LEU A 198 -30.79 -9.87 10.80
N LYS A 199 -30.04 -8.93 11.39
CA LYS A 199 -30.50 -7.56 11.64
C LYS A 199 -30.67 -6.78 10.32
N LEU A 200 -29.74 -6.93 9.38
CA LEU A 200 -29.81 -6.33 8.04
C LEU A 200 -31.03 -6.85 7.27
N LEU A 201 -31.26 -8.17 7.24
CA LEU A 201 -32.43 -8.77 6.58
C LEU A 201 -33.75 -8.31 7.21
N LYS A 202 -33.83 -8.26 8.55
CA LYS A 202 -35.00 -7.73 9.26
C LYS A 202 -35.26 -6.25 8.98
N SER A 203 -34.22 -5.51 8.60
CA SER A 203 -34.29 -4.08 8.29
C SER A 203 -34.46 -3.81 6.79
N GLY A 204 -34.64 -4.86 5.97
CA GLY A 204 -34.97 -4.73 4.54
C GLY A 204 -33.80 -4.92 3.56
N ALA A 205 -32.65 -5.45 4.00
CA ALA A 205 -31.54 -5.74 3.09
C ALA A 205 -31.93 -6.81 2.06
N SER A 206 -31.58 -6.59 0.79
CA SER A 206 -31.92 -7.49 -0.31
C SER A 206 -30.88 -8.60 -0.46
N PRO A 207 -31.26 -9.89 -0.31
CA PRO A 207 -30.33 -11.01 -0.48
C PRO A 207 -30.02 -11.35 -1.94
N ASN A 208 -30.77 -10.75 -2.89
CA ASN A 208 -30.69 -11.05 -4.32
C ASN A 208 -29.75 -10.11 -5.09
N ILE A 209 -29.17 -9.11 -4.42
CA ILE A 209 -28.19 -8.22 -5.05
C ILE A 209 -26.94 -9.04 -5.30
N LYS A 210 -26.41 -8.92 -6.52
CA LYS A 210 -25.17 -9.57 -6.95
C LYS A 210 -24.02 -8.60 -6.85
N ASN A 211 -22.92 -9.04 -6.26
CA ASN A 211 -21.66 -8.30 -6.35
C ASN A 211 -21.05 -8.44 -7.76
N LYS A 212 -19.91 -7.78 -8.01
CA LYS A 212 -19.22 -7.83 -9.31
C LYS A 212 -18.76 -9.25 -9.71
N ASN A 213 -18.70 -10.18 -8.76
CA ASN A 213 -18.36 -11.59 -8.99
C ASN A 213 -19.61 -12.45 -9.29
N GLY A 214 -20.81 -11.85 -9.36
CA GLY A 214 -22.06 -12.54 -9.62
C GLY A 214 -22.62 -13.33 -8.43
N GLU A 215 -22.03 -13.17 -7.23
CA GLU A 215 -22.44 -13.83 -6.01
C GLU A 215 -23.58 -13.07 -5.34
N ASN A 216 -24.61 -13.78 -4.89
CA ASN A 216 -25.67 -13.23 -4.05
C ASN A 216 -25.21 -13.25 -2.59
N GLY A 217 -25.67 -12.30 -1.76
CA GLY A 217 -25.29 -12.12 -0.35
C GLY A 217 -25.63 -13.29 0.62
N MET A 218 -25.96 -14.48 0.12
CA MET A 218 -26.23 -15.69 0.89
C MET A 218 -25.55 -16.98 0.39
N THR A 219 -24.81 -17.00 -0.72
CA THR A 219 -24.36 -18.29 -1.33
C THR A 219 -22.89 -18.35 -1.73
N ARG A 220 -22.19 -19.37 -1.23
CA ARG A 220 -21.00 -20.00 -1.85
C ARG A 220 -21.33 -21.49 -2.01
N HIS A 221 -21.46 -22.00 -3.24
CA HIS A 221 -21.76 -23.42 -3.50
C HIS A 221 -20.59 -24.10 -4.23
N VAL A 222 -20.25 -25.33 -3.84
CA VAL A 222 -19.32 -26.21 -4.58
C VAL A 222 -20.10 -27.04 -5.59
N LYS A 223 -19.53 -27.23 -6.79
CA LYS A 223 -20.20 -27.81 -7.95
C LYS A 223 -20.59 -29.28 -7.72
N LYS A 224 -21.90 -29.58 -7.75
CA LYS A 224 -22.47 -30.93 -7.59
C LYS A 224 -21.83 -31.96 -8.54
N TYR A 225 -21.47 -33.14 -8.02
CA TYR A 225 -20.88 -34.26 -8.77
C TYR A 225 -21.66 -35.57 -8.58
N GLU A 226 -21.92 -36.37 -9.63
CA GLU A 226 -22.73 -37.60 -9.52
C GLU A 226 -22.33 -38.72 -10.51
N GLY A 227 -22.65 -39.97 -10.18
CA GLY A 227 -22.34 -41.14 -11.02
C GLY A 227 -22.39 -42.49 -10.27
N LEU A 228 -22.04 -43.59 -10.94
CA LEU A 228 -22.11 -44.96 -10.39
C LEU A 228 -20.90 -45.32 -9.54
N LEU A 229 -21.12 -45.76 -8.29
CA LEU A 229 -20.08 -46.28 -7.40
C LEU A 229 -20.51 -47.57 -6.70
N GLY A 230 -19.55 -48.48 -6.51
CA GLY A 230 -19.73 -49.70 -5.74
C GLY A 230 -19.60 -49.44 -4.24
N LYS A 231 -20.54 -49.95 -3.44
CA LYS A 231 -20.48 -49.91 -1.97
C LYS A 231 -20.46 -51.33 -1.41
N SER A 232 -19.46 -51.63 -0.57
CA SER A 232 -19.37 -52.91 0.14
C SER A 232 -20.22 -52.90 1.41
N SER A 233 -20.95 -53.99 1.64
CA SER A 233 -21.65 -54.26 2.89
C SER A 233 -21.13 -55.54 3.53
N ARG A 234 -20.95 -55.54 4.85
CA ARG A 234 -20.42 -56.68 5.63
C ARG A 234 -21.25 -57.96 5.47
N PHE A 235 -22.50 -57.87 5.04
CA PHE A 235 -23.43 -59.00 4.92
C PHE A 235 -23.79 -59.38 3.48
N PHE A 236 -23.57 -58.51 2.48
CA PHE A 236 -24.07 -58.71 1.12
C PHE A 236 -23.05 -58.40 0.01
N GLY A 237 -21.78 -58.17 0.36
CA GLY A 237 -20.72 -57.87 -0.62
C GLY A 237 -20.88 -56.49 -1.29
N TRP A 238 -20.24 -56.31 -2.45
CA TRP A 238 -20.27 -55.08 -3.23
C TRP A 238 -21.56 -54.95 -4.03
N ARG A 239 -22.23 -53.80 -3.92
CA ARG A 239 -23.41 -53.45 -4.72
C ARG A 239 -23.26 -52.07 -5.35
N SER A 240 -23.73 -51.91 -6.57
CA SER A 240 -23.65 -50.64 -7.31
C SER A 240 -24.82 -49.72 -6.96
N TYR A 241 -24.51 -48.44 -6.74
CA TYR A 241 -25.49 -47.39 -6.45
C TYR A 241 -25.19 -46.14 -7.28
N TRP A 242 -26.22 -45.33 -7.53
CA TRP A 242 -26.05 -43.98 -8.07
C TRP A 242 -25.73 -43.04 -6.91
N VAL A 243 -24.54 -42.43 -6.94
CA VAL A 243 -24.02 -41.60 -5.86
C VAL A 243 -24.01 -40.14 -6.30
N VAL A 244 -24.41 -39.26 -5.39
CA VAL A 244 -24.47 -37.80 -5.57
C VAL A 244 -23.67 -37.16 -4.45
N LEU A 245 -22.75 -36.29 -4.83
CA LEU A 245 -21.93 -35.49 -3.95
C LEU A 245 -22.31 -34.02 -4.13
N GLN A 246 -22.80 -33.42 -3.05
CA GLN A 246 -23.31 -32.06 -3.07
C GLN A 246 -23.12 -31.40 -1.70
N ASP A 247 -22.58 -30.18 -1.68
CA ASP A 247 -22.40 -29.36 -0.48
C ASP A 247 -21.78 -30.12 0.72
N GLY A 248 -20.82 -31.01 0.46
CA GLY A 248 -20.12 -31.77 1.50
C GLY A 248 -20.82 -33.04 1.97
N VAL A 249 -21.92 -33.44 1.32
CA VAL A 249 -22.69 -34.63 1.67
C VAL A 249 -22.69 -35.64 0.51
N LEU A 250 -22.32 -36.89 0.82
CA LEU A 250 -22.37 -38.03 -0.08
C LEU A 250 -23.70 -38.79 0.10
N SER A 251 -24.57 -38.80 -0.90
CA SER A 251 -25.85 -39.51 -0.90
C SER A 251 -25.87 -40.62 -1.96
N TRP A 252 -26.55 -41.74 -1.70
CA TRP A 252 -26.68 -42.82 -2.69
C TRP A 252 -28.11 -43.34 -2.86
N TYR A 253 -28.41 -43.72 -4.10
CA TYR A 253 -29.72 -44.08 -4.61
C TYR A 253 -29.63 -45.40 -5.40
N SER A 254 -30.73 -46.11 -5.53
CA SER A 254 -30.78 -47.37 -6.29
C SER A 254 -30.63 -47.15 -7.80
N LYS A 255 -31.11 -46.01 -8.32
CA LYS A 255 -31.10 -45.63 -9.75
C LYS A 255 -30.96 -44.12 -9.92
N GLN A 256 -30.46 -43.67 -11.07
CA GLN A 256 -30.27 -42.24 -11.39
C GLN A 256 -31.57 -41.42 -11.35
N SER A 257 -32.69 -41.99 -11.82
CA SER A 257 -34.00 -41.32 -11.79
C SER A 257 -34.44 -40.94 -10.37
N ASP A 258 -34.13 -41.80 -9.40
CA ASP A 258 -34.46 -41.58 -7.99
C ASP A 258 -33.58 -40.47 -7.38
N ALA A 259 -32.32 -40.38 -7.82
CA ALA A 259 -31.40 -39.31 -7.45
C ALA A 259 -31.80 -37.94 -8.04
N ALA A 260 -32.18 -37.92 -9.32
CA ALA A 260 -32.63 -36.71 -10.01
C ALA A 260 -33.93 -36.14 -9.41
N ALA A 261 -34.83 -37.02 -8.95
CA ALA A 261 -36.08 -36.64 -8.30
C ALA A 261 -35.95 -36.44 -6.77
N GLY A 262 -34.80 -36.76 -6.16
CA GLY A 262 -34.58 -36.64 -4.72
C GLY A 262 -35.40 -37.59 -3.85
N VAL A 263 -35.89 -38.70 -4.41
CA VAL A 263 -36.80 -39.66 -3.74
C VAL A 263 -36.13 -41.01 -3.52
N ARG A 264 -36.60 -41.80 -2.54
CA ARG A 264 -36.11 -43.16 -2.23
C ARG A 264 -34.59 -43.25 -1.98
N ARG A 265 -34.01 -42.21 -1.36
CA ARG A 265 -32.60 -42.18 -0.91
C ARG A 265 -32.29 -43.39 -0.03
N GLN A 266 -31.30 -44.18 -0.43
CA GLN A 266 -30.90 -45.40 0.29
C GLN A 266 -29.97 -45.09 1.47
N GLY A 267 -29.33 -43.92 1.45
CA GLY A 267 -28.61 -43.36 2.59
C GLY A 267 -27.76 -42.15 2.19
N CYS A 268 -27.22 -41.46 3.20
CA CYS A 268 -26.29 -40.36 3.02
C CYS A 268 -25.27 -40.32 4.16
N LYS A 269 -24.11 -39.71 3.91
CA LYS A 269 -23.10 -39.39 4.91
C LYS A 269 -22.47 -38.02 4.64
N PRO A 270 -22.30 -37.17 5.66
CA PRO A 270 -21.44 -35.99 5.54
C PRO A 270 -19.98 -36.44 5.38
N LEU A 271 -19.18 -35.63 4.68
CA LEU A 271 -17.76 -35.88 4.44
C LEU A 271 -16.82 -35.21 5.47
N THR A 272 -17.37 -34.64 6.55
CA THR A 272 -16.57 -34.02 7.61
C THR A 272 -15.53 -35.00 8.14
N HIS A 273 -14.24 -34.65 8.03
CA HIS A 273 -13.09 -35.51 8.39
C HIS A 273 -12.99 -36.85 7.64
N ALA A 274 -13.53 -36.95 6.42
CA ALA A 274 -13.43 -38.16 5.62
C ALA A 274 -12.04 -38.27 4.95
N HIS A 275 -11.32 -39.37 5.22
CA HIS A 275 -10.06 -39.70 4.53
C HIS A 275 -10.31 -40.68 3.38
N CYS A 276 -9.83 -40.34 2.18
CA CYS A 276 -9.89 -41.22 1.02
C CYS A 276 -8.60 -42.04 0.91
N LEU A 277 -8.70 -43.37 0.87
CA LEU A 277 -7.56 -44.28 0.70
C LEU A 277 -7.68 -44.98 -0.65
N VAL A 278 -6.68 -44.81 -1.52
CA VAL A 278 -6.68 -45.39 -2.88
C VAL A 278 -5.73 -46.59 -2.92
N SER A 279 -6.29 -47.78 -3.19
CA SER A 279 -5.50 -49.03 -3.23
C SER A 279 -4.87 -49.35 -4.60
N SER A 280 -5.23 -48.65 -5.68
CA SER A 280 -4.52 -48.72 -6.98
C SER A 280 -4.96 -47.59 -7.93
N LYS A 281 -4.02 -47.04 -8.73
CA LYS A 281 -4.29 -45.97 -9.70
C LYS A 281 -5.02 -46.52 -10.93
N VAL A 282 -6.32 -46.27 -11.01
CA VAL A 282 -7.11 -46.41 -12.24
C VAL A 282 -7.52 -45.01 -12.68
N SER A 283 -7.17 -44.62 -13.91
CA SER A 283 -7.40 -43.29 -14.48
C SER A 283 -8.87 -42.86 -14.50
N SER A 284 -9.83 -43.79 -14.41
CA SER A 284 -11.26 -43.49 -14.37
C SER A 284 -11.80 -43.06 -13.00
N ILE A 285 -10.97 -43.02 -11.94
CA ILE A 285 -11.39 -42.69 -10.57
C ILE A 285 -10.89 -41.30 -10.13
N SER A 286 -9.97 -40.64 -10.86
CA SER A 286 -9.37 -39.36 -10.42
C SER A 286 -10.41 -38.26 -10.22
N ALA A 287 -11.36 -38.11 -11.15
CA ALA A 287 -12.39 -37.08 -11.04
C ALA A 287 -13.33 -37.27 -9.83
N TRP A 288 -13.52 -38.52 -9.38
CA TRP A 288 -14.24 -38.79 -8.13
C TRP A 288 -13.40 -38.46 -6.89
N LEU A 289 -12.08 -38.65 -6.96
CA LEU A 289 -11.18 -38.31 -5.86
C LEU A 289 -11.07 -36.80 -5.68
N ASP A 290 -10.86 -36.07 -6.78
CA ASP A 290 -10.78 -34.61 -6.77
C ASP A 290 -12.09 -34.00 -6.24
N ALA A 291 -13.24 -34.49 -6.71
CA ALA A 291 -14.55 -34.03 -6.21
C ALA A 291 -14.78 -34.40 -4.74
N LEU A 292 -14.37 -35.59 -4.29
CA LEU A 292 -14.47 -36.00 -2.89
C LEU A 292 -13.56 -35.18 -1.98
N GLU A 293 -12.35 -34.84 -2.42
CA GLU A 293 -11.40 -34.00 -1.70
C GLU A 293 -11.90 -32.56 -1.61
N GLU A 294 -12.40 -31.99 -2.71
CA GLU A 294 -12.98 -30.64 -2.76
C GLU A 294 -14.23 -30.52 -1.86
N HIS A 295 -15.16 -31.47 -1.96
CA HIS A 295 -16.35 -31.47 -1.10
C HIS A 295 -16.05 -31.87 0.36
N SER A 296 -15.00 -32.67 0.62
CA SER A 296 -14.51 -32.94 1.98
C SER A 296 -13.90 -31.68 2.59
N ALA A 297 -13.09 -30.92 1.84
CA ALA A 297 -12.56 -29.64 2.26
C ALA A 297 -13.67 -28.62 2.50
N TYR A 298 -14.68 -28.56 1.62
CA TYR A 298 -15.88 -27.74 1.81
C TYR A 298 -16.66 -28.15 3.06
N SER A 299 -16.96 -29.45 3.22
CA SER A 299 -17.66 -29.96 4.40
C SER A 299 -16.88 -29.69 5.68
N THR A 300 -15.56 -29.83 5.65
CA THR A 300 -14.68 -29.63 6.81
C THR A 300 -14.61 -28.15 7.13
N HIS A 301 -14.38 -27.25 6.17
CA HIS A 301 -14.33 -25.80 6.38
C HIS A 301 -15.65 -25.19 6.90
N TYR A 302 -16.81 -25.71 6.46
CA TYR A 302 -18.12 -25.20 6.90
C TYR A 302 -18.67 -25.93 8.15
N CYS A 303 -18.39 -27.22 8.37
CA CYS A 303 -18.75 -27.90 9.62
C CYS A 303 -17.76 -27.63 10.76
N SER A 304 -16.47 -27.35 10.49
CA SER A 304 -15.50 -26.95 11.52
C SER A 304 -15.83 -25.59 12.14
N GLN A 305 -16.63 -24.76 11.47
CA GLN A 305 -17.19 -23.54 12.09
C GLN A 305 -18.44 -23.80 12.96
N GLU A 306 -19.08 -24.98 12.87
CA GLU A 306 -20.18 -25.37 13.76
C GLU A 306 -19.76 -26.31 14.93
N GLN A 307 -18.50 -26.76 14.97
CA GLN A 307 -17.93 -27.48 16.12
C GLN A 307 -16.46 -27.08 16.31
N GLY A 308 -16.22 -26.27 17.34
CA GLY A 308 -14.93 -26.22 18.05
C GLY A 308 -13.84 -25.34 17.44
N SER A 309 -13.62 -24.21 18.12
CA SER A 309 -12.30 -23.96 18.72
C SER A 309 -11.61 -25.27 19.15
N GLU A 310 -10.28 -25.34 18.99
CA GLU A 310 -9.39 -26.52 19.17
C GLU A 310 -9.29 -27.32 17.86
N GLU A 311 -8.16 -27.38 17.14
CA GLU A 311 -6.79 -27.62 17.57
C GLU A 311 -5.79 -27.01 16.56
N GLU A 312 -4.92 -26.12 17.03
CA GLU A 312 -3.47 -26.04 16.73
C GLU A 312 -2.88 -25.10 17.81
N GLU A 313 -3.04 -25.52 19.07
CA GLU A 313 -2.15 -25.15 20.16
C GLU A 313 -1.41 -26.44 20.51
N ASP A 314 -0.11 -26.48 20.27
CA ASP A 314 0.78 -27.35 21.05
C ASP A 314 2.06 -26.55 21.28
N GLU A 315 2.02 -25.73 22.34
CA GLU A 315 2.93 -25.90 23.47
C GLU A 315 2.43 -25.01 24.63
N GLU A 316 1.93 -25.68 25.68
CA GLU A 316 1.58 -25.19 27.02
C GLU A 316 0.19 -24.57 27.32
N ALA A 317 -0.89 -25.00 26.65
CA ALA A 317 -2.25 -24.79 27.17
C ALA A 317 -3.14 -26.04 27.01
N MET A 318 -3.68 -26.53 28.13
CA MET A 318 -4.42 -27.80 28.25
C MET A 318 -5.86 -27.71 27.71
N SER A 319 -6.36 -28.81 27.14
CA SER A 319 -7.66 -28.91 26.42
C SER A 319 -8.92 -28.66 27.27
N LEU A 320 -9.98 -28.15 26.63
CA LEU A 320 -11.35 -28.04 27.21
C LEU A 320 -11.95 -29.40 27.61
N GLY A 321 -11.37 -30.51 27.14
CA GLY A 321 -11.76 -31.87 27.49
C GLY A 321 -11.65 -32.14 28.98
N GLU A 322 -10.61 -31.65 29.66
CA GLU A 322 -10.39 -31.91 31.09
C GLU A 322 -11.36 -31.13 32.00
N LEU A 323 -11.77 -29.93 31.57
CA LEU A 323 -12.76 -29.10 32.25
C LEU A 323 -14.18 -29.65 32.06
N THR A 324 -14.46 -30.20 30.87
CA THR A 324 -15.76 -30.80 30.54
C THR A 324 -15.94 -32.15 31.23
N ASP A 325 -14.90 -32.97 31.33
CA ASP A 325 -14.95 -34.26 32.02
C ASP A 325 -15.08 -34.08 33.55
N SER A 326 -14.42 -33.09 34.15
CA SER A 326 -14.60 -32.76 35.57
C SER A 326 -16.02 -32.24 35.90
N LEU A 327 -16.62 -31.43 35.01
CA LEU A 327 -18.00 -30.95 35.20
C LEU A 327 -19.05 -32.04 34.89
N GLN A 328 -18.81 -32.95 33.96
CA GLN A 328 -19.77 -33.98 33.58
C GLN A 328 -19.83 -35.12 34.60
N VAL A 329 -18.71 -35.48 35.25
CA VAL A 329 -18.68 -36.48 36.32
C VAL A 329 -19.43 -35.99 37.56
N THR A 330 -19.33 -34.70 37.88
CA THR A 330 -20.02 -34.09 39.04
C THR A 330 -21.51 -33.84 38.79
N THR A 331 -21.93 -33.52 37.56
CA THR A 331 -23.33 -33.16 37.27
C THR A 331 -24.25 -34.34 36.95
N LYS A 332 -23.77 -35.43 36.32
CA LYS A 332 -24.62 -36.57 35.93
C LYS A 332 -24.91 -37.58 37.05
N LYS A 333 -24.04 -37.73 38.05
CA LYS A 333 -24.28 -38.64 39.20
C LYS A 333 -25.03 -37.99 40.39
N LYS A 334 -24.99 -36.66 40.53
CA LYS A 334 -25.32 -36.00 41.80
C LYS A 334 -26.74 -35.41 41.90
N LYS A 335 -27.37 -34.98 40.80
CA LYS A 335 -28.73 -34.40 40.85
C LYS A 335 -29.86 -35.41 41.05
N ARG A 336 -29.69 -36.67 40.64
CA ARG A 336 -30.79 -37.66 40.65
C ARG A 336 -30.81 -38.56 41.89
N LYS A 337 -29.66 -38.81 42.53
CA LYS A 337 -29.61 -39.60 43.79
C LYS A 337 -29.84 -38.75 45.05
N THR A 338 -29.34 -37.52 45.12
CA THR A 338 -29.46 -36.70 46.35
C THR A 338 -30.89 -36.20 46.58
N LEU A 339 -31.62 -35.76 45.54
CA LEU A 339 -32.98 -35.23 45.72
C LEU A 339 -33.99 -36.34 46.08
N ILE A 340 -33.87 -37.53 45.49
CA ILE A 340 -34.74 -38.67 45.79
C ILE A 340 -34.43 -39.24 47.18
N THR A 341 -33.15 -39.30 47.57
CA THR A 341 -32.76 -39.86 48.88
C THR A 341 -33.10 -38.91 50.02
N VAL A 342 -32.93 -37.59 49.86
CA VAL A 342 -33.33 -36.59 50.87
C VAL A 342 -34.84 -36.52 51.03
N SER A 343 -35.61 -36.63 49.94
CA SER A 343 -37.08 -36.68 50.02
C SER A 343 -37.57 -37.94 50.74
N SER A 344 -36.98 -39.12 50.48
CA SER A 344 -37.32 -40.35 51.22
C SER A 344 -36.84 -40.35 52.68
N LEU A 345 -35.72 -39.69 52.99
CA LEU A 345 -35.20 -39.54 54.35
C LEU A 345 -36.08 -38.62 55.22
N CYS A 346 -36.57 -37.51 54.67
CA CYS A 346 -37.50 -36.63 55.39
C CYS A 346 -38.84 -37.32 55.69
N VAL A 347 -39.29 -38.24 54.83
CA VAL A 347 -40.51 -39.03 55.07
C VAL A 347 -40.29 -40.11 56.14
N MET A 348 -39.10 -40.71 56.24
CA MET A 348 -38.83 -41.72 57.28
C MET A 348 -38.41 -41.13 58.64
N ALA A 349 -37.75 -39.97 58.68
CA ALA A 349 -37.35 -39.32 59.93
C ALA A 349 -38.54 -38.79 60.76
N LEU A 350 -39.70 -38.60 60.13
CA LEU A 350 -40.94 -38.23 60.81
C LEU A 350 -41.70 -39.43 61.41
N SER A 351 -41.20 -40.66 61.29
CA SER A 351 -41.92 -41.88 61.69
C SER A 351 -41.23 -42.79 62.72
N PHE A 352 -39.98 -42.53 63.14
CA PHE A 352 -39.29 -43.34 64.17
C PHE A 352 -38.36 -42.49 65.08
N PRO A 353 -38.61 -42.36 66.41
CA PRO A 353 -37.88 -41.37 67.23
C PRO A 353 -36.64 -41.86 68.01
N SER A 354 -36.18 -43.12 67.94
CA SER A 354 -35.25 -43.57 69.00
C SER A 354 -34.06 -44.46 68.66
N GLU A 355 -33.71 -44.73 67.40
CA GLU A 355 -32.35 -45.21 67.07
C GLU A 355 -32.11 -45.15 65.56
N PHE A 356 -31.00 -44.54 65.14
CA PHE A 356 -30.66 -44.43 63.72
C PHE A 356 -30.01 -45.74 63.23
N PRO A 357 -30.57 -46.44 62.23
CA PRO A 357 -29.98 -47.65 61.68
C PRO A 357 -28.57 -47.36 61.12
N SER A 358 -27.62 -48.29 61.27
CA SER A 358 -26.24 -48.16 60.78
C SER A 358 -26.16 -47.84 59.27
N THR A 359 -27.17 -48.27 58.52
CA THR A 359 -27.35 -47.98 57.09
C THR A 359 -27.64 -46.51 56.79
N LEU A 360 -28.18 -45.74 57.74
CA LEU A 360 -28.42 -44.30 57.59
C LEU A 360 -27.15 -43.49 57.81
N VAL A 361 -26.38 -43.85 58.84
CA VAL A 361 -25.10 -43.22 59.17
C VAL A 361 -24.10 -43.41 58.02
N HIS A 362 -24.06 -44.61 57.44
CA HIS A 362 -23.20 -44.90 56.28
C HIS A 362 -23.57 -44.06 55.04
N LYS A 363 -24.86 -43.78 54.83
CA LYS A 363 -25.33 -42.90 53.74
C LYS A 363 -25.03 -41.43 54.01
N MET A 364 -25.05 -40.99 55.27
CA MET A 364 -24.67 -39.61 55.62
C MET A 364 -23.17 -39.38 55.44
N GLN A 365 -22.33 -40.37 55.79
CA GLN A 365 -20.89 -40.32 55.52
C GLN A 365 -20.60 -40.23 54.02
N GLU A 366 -21.28 -41.05 53.21
CA GLU A 366 -21.16 -41.02 51.74
C GLU A 366 -21.54 -39.65 51.14
N ILE A 367 -22.51 -38.95 51.73
CA ILE A 367 -22.90 -37.59 51.32
C ILE A 367 -21.83 -36.55 51.70
N CYS A 368 -21.24 -36.65 52.89
CA CYS A 368 -20.15 -35.76 53.31
C CYS A 368 -18.91 -35.92 52.43
N ASP A 369 -18.52 -37.16 52.13
CA ASP A 369 -17.35 -37.46 51.30
C ASP A 369 -17.57 -36.94 49.87
N LEU A 370 -18.76 -37.16 49.30
CA LEU A 370 -19.12 -36.59 48.00
C LEU A 370 -19.12 -35.05 48.02
N SER A 371 -19.53 -34.42 49.13
CA SER A 371 -19.55 -32.96 49.27
C SER A 371 -18.13 -32.37 49.24
N SER A 372 -17.22 -32.98 49.99
CA SER A 372 -15.80 -32.61 50.05
C SER A 372 -15.13 -32.70 48.67
N GLU A 373 -15.38 -33.79 47.95
CA GLU A 373 -14.81 -34.03 46.61
C GLU A 373 -15.31 -33.01 45.57
N THR A 374 -16.55 -32.54 45.72
CA THR A 374 -17.11 -31.49 44.85
C THR A 374 -16.58 -30.10 45.17
N ALA A 375 -16.34 -29.79 46.45
CA ALA A 375 -15.70 -28.53 46.84
C ALA A 375 -14.27 -28.45 46.31
N SER A 376 -13.51 -29.55 46.36
CA SER A 376 -12.16 -29.64 45.78
C SER A 376 -12.17 -29.41 44.26
N SER A 377 -13.10 -30.05 43.55
CA SER A 377 -13.23 -29.91 42.09
C SER A 377 -13.62 -28.48 41.67
N LEU A 378 -14.47 -27.80 42.44
CA LEU A 378 -14.86 -26.41 42.19
C LEU A 378 -13.71 -25.42 42.45
N SER A 379 -12.86 -25.69 43.44
CA SER A 379 -11.67 -24.88 43.72
C SER A 379 -10.68 -24.92 42.56
N VAL A 380 -10.46 -26.10 41.96
CA VAL A 380 -9.61 -26.26 40.77
C VAL A 380 -10.19 -25.48 39.59
N CYS A 381 -11.50 -25.58 39.34
CA CYS A 381 -12.17 -24.81 38.28
C CYS A 381 -12.00 -23.28 38.46
N LEU A 382 -12.13 -22.78 39.69
CA LEU A 382 -11.91 -21.36 40.02
C LEU A 382 -10.48 -20.89 39.71
N SER A 383 -9.48 -21.74 39.97
CA SER A 383 -8.09 -21.41 39.64
C SER A 383 -7.84 -21.33 38.13
N HIS A 384 -8.54 -22.15 37.33
CA HIS A 384 -8.46 -22.10 35.86
C HIS A 384 -9.16 -20.85 35.29
N PHE A 385 -10.32 -20.46 35.84
CA PHE A 385 -10.99 -19.22 35.43
C PHE A 385 -10.12 -17.98 35.71
N SER A 386 -9.45 -17.93 36.86
CA SER A 386 -8.56 -16.81 37.21
C SER A 386 -7.36 -16.68 36.26
N LYS A 387 -6.78 -17.82 35.82
CA LYS A 387 -5.71 -17.80 34.79
C LYS A 387 -6.22 -17.32 33.43
N GLN A 388 -7.42 -17.73 33.03
CA GLN A 388 -8.03 -17.32 31.77
C GLN A 388 -8.41 -15.82 31.75
N GLU A 389 -8.79 -15.28 32.90
CA GLU A 389 -9.06 -13.85 33.09
C GLU A 389 -7.78 -13.02 32.96
N GLY A 390 -6.64 -13.49 33.48
CA GLY A 390 -5.33 -12.86 33.29
C GLY A 390 -4.91 -12.75 31.81
N VAL A 391 -5.12 -13.82 31.02
CA VAL A 391 -4.82 -13.81 29.57
C VAL A 391 -5.72 -12.85 28.80
N ARG A 392 -7.01 -12.75 29.17
CA ARG A 392 -7.94 -11.78 28.59
C ARG A 392 -7.58 -10.34 28.94
N SER A 393 -7.15 -10.09 30.18
CA SER A 393 -6.68 -8.77 30.61
C SER A 393 -5.45 -8.33 29.81
N LEU A 394 -4.49 -9.24 29.58
CA LEU A 394 -3.30 -8.95 28.79
C LEU A 394 -3.62 -8.64 27.31
N LYS A 395 -4.57 -9.37 26.72
CA LYS A 395 -5.07 -9.09 25.35
C LYS A 395 -5.78 -7.74 25.28
N LEU A 396 -6.55 -7.38 26.30
CA LEU A 396 -7.22 -6.08 26.37
C LEU A 396 -6.20 -4.95 26.48
N GLU A 397 -5.16 -5.09 27.31
CA GLU A 397 -4.07 -4.12 27.41
C GLU A 397 -3.33 -3.94 26.07
N GLN A 398 -3.06 -5.04 25.34
CA GLN A 398 -2.45 -4.97 24.01
C GLN A 398 -3.33 -4.25 22.98
N GLU A 399 -4.65 -4.44 23.05
CA GLU A 399 -5.58 -3.79 22.13
C GLU A 399 -5.84 -2.31 22.48
N VAL A 400 -5.80 -1.97 23.77
CA VAL A 400 -5.83 -0.59 24.25
C VAL A 400 -4.57 0.16 23.81
N GLU A 401 -3.39 -0.47 23.92
CA GLU A 401 -2.13 0.14 23.46
C GLU A 401 -2.12 0.34 21.94
N LYS A 402 -2.63 -0.61 21.16
CA LYS A 402 -2.82 -0.43 19.71
C LYS A 402 -3.72 0.76 19.37
N ASN A 403 -4.84 0.91 20.08
CA ASN A 403 -5.75 2.05 19.86
C ASN A 403 -5.12 3.38 20.29
N LYS A 404 -4.30 3.37 21.33
CA LYS A 404 -3.54 4.53 21.76
C LYS A 404 -2.53 4.98 20.70
N ILE A 405 -1.72 4.05 20.17
CA ILE A 405 -0.77 4.31 19.07
C ILE A 405 -1.53 4.85 17.84
N LEU A 406 -2.68 4.26 17.50
CA LEU A 406 -3.49 4.71 16.37
C LEU A 406 -4.04 6.13 16.56
N SER A 407 -4.47 6.47 17.78
CA SER A 407 -4.95 7.80 18.14
C SER A 407 -3.83 8.83 18.14
N GLU A 408 -2.65 8.48 18.63
CA GLU A 408 -1.46 9.33 18.64
C GLU A 408 -1.00 9.60 17.18
N ALA A 409 -0.98 8.59 16.32
CA ALA A 409 -0.70 8.75 14.90
C ALA A 409 -1.71 9.67 14.18
N LEU A 410 -3.00 9.58 14.51
CA LEU A 410 -4.05 10.47 14.01
C LEU A 410 -3.86 11.92 14.48
N GLN A 411 -3.41 12.10 15.71
CA GLN A 411 -3.18 13.41 16.31
C GLN A 411 -1.93 14.08 15.72
N THR A 412 -0.84 13.33 15.50
CA THR A 412 0.38 13.79 14.82
C THR A 412 0.08 14.21 13.38
N LEU A 413 -0.77 13.44 12.68
CA LEU A 413 -1.28 13.78 11.34
C LEU A 413 -2.08 15.09 11.34
N ALA A 414 -2.90 15.32 12.38
CA ALA A 414 -3.68 16.54 12.51
C ALA A 414 -2.79 17.78 12.81
N THR A 415 -1.73 17.62 13.62
CA THR A 415 -0.78 18.69 13.90
C THR A 415 0.12 19.02 12.71
N GLU A 416 0.60 18.02 11.97
CA GLU A 416 1.38 18.25 10.74
C GLU A 416 0.52 18.87 9.62
N HIS A 417 -0.75 18.47 9.52
CA HIS A 417 -1.73 19.13 8.64
C HIS A 417 -1.90 20.61 9.00
N HIS A 418 -1.93 20.94 10.30
CA HIS A 418 -2.01 22.32 10.77
C HIS A 418 -0.74 23.13 10.47
N GLU A 419 0.45 22.54 10.59
CA GLU A 419 1.73 23.19 10.24
C GLU A 419 1.89 23.41 8.72
N LEU A 420 1.43 22.45 7.91
CA LEU A 420 1.39 22.57 6.44
C LEU A 420 0.37 23.62 5.97
N GLU A 421 -0.78 23.76 6.63
CA GLU A 421 -1.74 24.82 6.30
C GLU A 421 -1.19 26.23 6.59
N GLN A 422 -0.34 26.38 7.61
CA GLN A 422 0.30 27.66 7.92
C GLN A 422 1.36 28.07 6.88
N SER A 423 1.99 27.12 6.19
CA SER A 423 3.02 27.39 5.17
C SER A 423 2.43 27.78 3.81
N VAL A 424 1.26 27.26 3.45
CA VAL A 424 0.57 27.49 2.16
C VAL A 424 0.03 28.94 2.01
N VAL A 425 -0.14 29.70 3.10
CA VAL A 425 -0.67 31.08 3.05
C VAL A 425 0.33 32.10 2.44
N LYS A 426 1.55 31.69 2.06
CA LYS A 426 2.60 32.60 1.54
C LYS A 426 3.00 32.47 0.05
N GLY A 427 2.35 31.65 -0.79
CA GLY A 427 2.76 31.47 -2.20
C GLY A 427 1.61 31.51 -3.22
N SER A 428 1.81 32.22 -4.34
CA SER A 428 0.84 32.58 -5.39
C SER A 428 0.41 31.43 -6.36
N SER A 429 -0.76 31.62 -6.98
CA SER A 429 -1.51 30.66 -7.82
C SER A 429 -1.13 30.65 -9.32
N PRO A 430 -1.23 29.50 -10.03
CA PRO A 430 -1.40 29.47 -11.48
C PRO A 430 -2.79 28.98 -11.94
N ARG A 431 -3.15 29.43 -13.15
CA ARG A 431 -4.46 29.41 -13.81
C ARG A 431 -4.89 28.03 -14.36
N SER A 432 -6.21 27.88 -14.42
CA SER A 432 -7.00 26.80 -15.02
C SER A 432 -6.89 26.72 -16.54
N ALA A 433 -6.67 25.51 -17.09
CA ALA A 433 -7.22 25.06 -18.36
C ALA A 433 -6.88 23.58 -18.56
N LEU A 434 -7.85 22.65 -18.47
CA LEU A 434 -7.84 21.37 -19.23
C LEU A 434 -9.28 20.82 -19.33
N SER A 435 -9.65 20.39 -20.54
CA SER A 435 -10.93 19.80 -20.96
C SER A 435 -10.92 18.27 -20.93
N GLU A 436 -12.10 17.66 -20.93
CA GLU A 436 -12.45 16.28 -20.54
C GLU A 436 -11.92 15.08 -21.38
N ASP A 437 -10.88 15.18 -22.21
CA ASP A 437 -10.48 14.06 -23.11
C ASP A 437 -9.07 13.45 -22.88
N GLU A 438 -8.47 13.62 -21.71
CA GLU A 438 -7.03 13.37 -21.52
C GLU A 438 -6.65 12.26 -20.54
N PHE A 439 -6.98 10.97 -20.77
CA PHE A 439 -6.52 9.94 -19.83
C PHE A 439 -6.24 8.56 -20.43
N HIS A 440 -4.98 8.30 -20.78
CA HIS A 440 -4.39 6.96 -20.80
C HIS A 440 -2.85 7.04 -20.66
N ASP A 441 -2.34 6.89 -19.44
CA ASP A 441 -0.97 6.44 -19.19
C ASP A 441 -1.07 4.99 -18.70
N ALA A 442 -0.68 4.06 -19.56
CA ALA A 442 -1.27 2.72 -19.53
C ALA A 442 -0.53 1.75 -18.58
N VAL A 443 -1.16 1.56 -17.41
CA VAL A 443 -1.25 0.28 -16.69
C VAL A 443 -2.73 -0.10 -16.61
N SER A 444 -3.24 -0.65 -17.71
CA SER A 444 -4.52 -1.37 -17.70
C SER A 444 -4.20 -2.84 -17.52
N ASP A 445 -4.58 -3.41 -16.37
CA ASP A 445 -4.74 -4.85 -16.23
C ASP A 445 -5.78 -5.29 -17.26
N SER A 446 -5.36 -6.06 -18.24
CA SER A 446 -6.26 -6.78 -19.13
C SER A 446 -5.74 -8.20 -19.21
N GLU A 447 -6.29 -9.03 -18.31
CA GLU A 447 -6.21 -10.47 -18.44
C GLU A 447 -6.90 -10.88 -19.74
N SER A 448 -6.10 -11.31 -20.72
CA SER A 448 -6.57 -12.24 -21.73
C SER A 448 -5.38 -13.10 -22.17
N GLU A 449 -5.22 -14.23 -21.48
CA GLU A 449 -4.58 -15.38 -22.10
C GLU A 449 -5.54 -15.96 -23.14
N LEU A 450 -5.08 -16.12 -24.38
CA LEU A 450 -5.51 -17.20 -25.26
C LEU A 450 -4.49 -17.41 -26.39
N SER A 451 -4.06 -18.66 -26.50
CA SER A 451 -3.07 -19.18 -27.42
C SER A 451 -3.58 -19.33 -28.86
N LEU A 452 -2.67 -19.06 -29.80
CA LEU A 452 -2.35 -19.79 -31.04
C LEU A 452 -3.41 -20.11 -32.12
N SER A 453 -2.97 -19.80 -33.35
CA SER A 453 -3.11 -20.54 -34.62
C SER A 453 -4.32 -20.26 -35.53
N GLY A 454 -4.04 -20.01 -36.83
CA GLY A 454 -5.00 -20.25 -37.92
C GLY A 454 -5.08 -19.22 -39.05
N PHE A 455 -4.13 -19.29 -40.00
CA PHE A 455 -4.30 -19.34 -41.47
C PHE A 455 -5.39 -18.51 -42.22
N GLU A 456 -4.88 -17.74 -43.22
CA GLU A 456 -5.29 -17.61 -44.64
C GLU A 456 -6.43 -16.70 -45.17
N THR A 457 -6.01 -15.78 -46.08
CA THR A 457 -6.59 -15.32 -47.40
C THR A 457 -7.95 -14.57 -47.39
N VAL A 458 -8.30 -13.57 -48.22
CA VAL A 458 -7.95 -13.10 -49.57
C VAL A 458 -8.46 -11.64 -49.77
N ALA A 459 -7.82 -10.89 -50.68
CA ALA A 459 -8.38 -9.86 -51.59
C ALA A 459 -8.83 -8.49 -51.03
N SER A 460 -8.12 -7.40 -51.36
CA SER A 460 -8.31 -6.52 -52.54
C SER A 460 -9.40 -5.46 -52.35
N HIS A 461 -9.06 -4.17 -52.30
CA HIS A 461 -9.27 -3.23 -53.41
C HIS A 461 -8.88 -1.79 -53.04
N SER A 462 -8.13 -1.20 -53.98
CA SER A 462 -7.76 0.19 -54.16
C SER A 462 -8.94 1.16 -54.28
N PHE A 463 -8.74 2.42 -53.87
CA PHE A 463 -9.10 3.58 -54.70
C PHE A 463 -8.30 4.82 -54.23
N GLU A 464 -7.68 5.50 -55.21
CA GLU A 464 -6.99 6.79 -55.06
C GLU A 464 -7.90 7.96 -55.49
N GLU A 465 -7.39 9.17 -55.22
CA GLU A 465 -7.69 10.48 -55.85
C GLU A 465 -9.05 11.11 -55.45
N ASP A 466 -9.20 12.42 -55.22
CA ASP A 466 -8.36 13.57 -55.60
C ASP A 466 -8.81 14.86 -54.87
N ASN A 467 -7.85 15.79 -54.79
CA ASN A 467 -7.87 17.27 -54.80
C ASN A 467 -9.13 18.10 -54.43
N GLU A 468 -8.90 19.18 -53.67
CA GLU A 468 -9.15 20.55 -54.16
C GLU A 468 -8.45 21.61 -53.28
N GLU A 469 -7.78 22.53 -53.95
CA GLU A 469 -7.04 23.69 -53.43
C GLU A 469 -7.98 24.89 -53.22
N GLU A 470 -7.62 25.81 -52.31
CA GLU A 470 -7.83 27.24 -52.57
C GLU A 470 -6.73 28.08 -51.90
N GLU A 471 -5.95 28.76 -52.75
CA GLU A 471 -4.91 29.73 -52.43
C GLU A 471 -5.49 31.12 -52.10
N GLY A 472 -4.77 31.88 -51.27
CA GLY A 472 -5.01 33.30 -51.05
C GLY A 472 -3.86 34.00 -50.32
N SER A 473 -2.68 34.06 -50.98
CA SER A 473 -1.71 35.20 -51.12
C SER A 473 -1.71 36.32 -50.04
N VAL A 474 -0.60 36.93 -49.56
CA VAL A 474 0.64 37.36 -50.23
C VAL A 474 1.73 37.80 -49.19
N MET A 475 2.99 37.44 -49.46
CA MET A 475 4.30 38.16 -49.28
C MET A 475 4.79 38.70 -47.91
N LEU A 476 5.92 38.20 -47.37
CA LEU A 476 7.33 38.67 -47.53
C LEU A 476 7.60 40.08 -46.93
N SER A 477 8.65 40.42 -46.17
CA SER A 477 10.01 39.87 -46.06
C SER A 477 10.82 40.52 -44.91
N SER A 478 11.84 39.80 -44.43
CA SER A 478 13.23 40.20 -44.12
C SER A 478 13.60 41.27 -43.05
N ARG A 479 14.32 40.77 -42.03
CA ARG A 479 15.59 41.25 -41.40
C ARG A 479 15.82 42.76 -41.19
N CYS A 480 16.12 43.11 -39.93
CA CYS A 480 17.24 43.99 -39.54
C CYS A 480 17.44 44.03 -38.00
N SER A 481 18.62 43.63 -37.53
CA SER A 481 19.28 44.13 -36.29
C SER A 481 20.38 45.10 -36.75
N PRO A 482 20.95 46.06 -35.97
CA PRO A 482 21.54 45.85 -34.62
C PRO A 482 21.58 47.09 -33.68
N THR A 483 22.49 47.03 -32.67
CA THR A 483 23.00 48.04 -31.70
C THR A 483 22.21 48.20 -30.38
N SER A 484 22.66 47.63 -29.24
CA SER A 484 23.81 47.99 -28.36
C SER A 484 23.33 48.89 -27.21
N MET A 485 23.71 48.79 -25.93
CA MET A 485 24.58 47.98 -25.08
C MET A 485 24.29 48.54 -23.66
N LEU A 486 24.41 47.76 -22.60
CA LEU A 486 25.20 48.16 -21.41
C LEU A 486 25.56 46.89 -20.63
N HIS A 487 26.84 46.55 -20.76
CA HIS A 487 27.59 45.54 -20.02
C HIS A 487 27.69 45.88 -18.53
N GLU A 488 27.71 44.85 -17.69
CA GLU A 488 28.80 44.68 -16.71
C GLU A 488 29.27 43.21 -16.78
N ASP A 489 30.52 43.02 -17.23
CA ASP A 489 31.26 41.76 -17.15
C ASP A 489 31.90 41.63 -15.76
N HIS A 490 32.01 40.39 -15.25
CA HIS A 490 33.28 39.89 -14.73
C HIS A 490 33.34 38.35 -14.74
N HIS A 491 34.16 37.84 -15.67
CA HIS A 491 34.98 36.59 -15.66
C HIS A 491 34.27 35.26 -15.35
N GLY A 492 34.14 34.28 -16.25
CA GLY A 492 35.03 33.90 -17.35
C GLY A 492 36.15 32.98 -16.85
N ASP A 493 35.81 31.78 -16.38
CA ASP A 493 36.80 30.72 -16.15
C ASP A 493 36.86 29.82 -17.39
N LYS A 494 38.09 29.65 -17.88
CA LYS A 494 38.41 29.00 -19.15
C LYS A 494 38.43 27.49 -18.95
N ASP A 495 38.02 26.76 -19.99
CA ASP A 495 38.31 25.33 -20.15
C ASP A 495 39.82 25.08 -20.00
N GLU A 496 40.24 24.62 -18.82
CA GLU A 496 41.57 24.04 -18.62
C GLU A 496 41.50 22.54 -18.96
N THR A 497 41.78 22.22 -20.22
CA THR A 497 42.22 20.87 -20.60
C THR A 497 43.59 20.61 -19.95
N GLN A 498 43.63 19.79 -18.90
CA GLN A 498 44.89 19.26 -18.38
C GLN A 498 45.59 18.38 -19.43
N PRO A 499 46.93 18.21 -19.39
CA PRO A 499 47.70 17.49 -20.41
C PRO A 499 47.43 15.97 -20.47
N ASN A 500 46.54 15.45 -19.63
CA ASN A 500 46.36 14.01 -19.40
C ASN A 500 45.15 13.41 -20.12
N GLY A 501 44.41 14.18 -20.93
CA GLY A 501 43.32 13.65 -21.77
C GLY A 501 42.09 13.13 -21.01
N ILE A 502 41.98 13.34 -19.70
CA ILE A 502 40.80 12.96 -18.91
C ILE A 502 39.76 14.08 -19.04
N SER A 503 38.68 13.83 -19.77
CA SER A 503 37.51 14.71 -19.79
C SER A 503 36.92 14.83 -18.38
N LYS A 504 36.70 16.07 -17.92
CA LYS A 504 36.17 16.32 -16.57
C LYS A 504 34.65 16.24 -16.61
N HIS A 505 34.08 15.18 -16.05
CA HIS A 505 32.63 15.00 -15.93
C HIS A 505 31.98 16.08 -15.04
N ARG A 506 30.71 16.43 -15.30
CA ARG A 506 29.99 17.38 -14.45
C ARG A 506 29.81 16.87 -13.01
N THR A 507 29.84 17.81 -12.07
CA THR A 507 29.67 17.58 -10.62
C THR A 507 28.38 18.20 -10.05
N SER A 508 27.56 18.81 -10.91
CA SER A 508 26.29 19.44 -10.58
C SER A 508 25.38 19.47 -11.81
N LEU A 509 24.07 19.48 -11.60
CA LEU A 509 23.11 19.75 -12.67
C LEU A 509 23.07 21.27 -12.99
N PRO A 510 22.56 21.68 -14.16
CA PRO A 510 22.43 23.08 -14.54
C PRO A 510 21.52 23.89 -13.61
N ALA A 511 20.48 23.26 -13.06
CA ALA A 511 19.58 23.87 -12.08
C ALA A 511 19.40 22.96 -10.85
N PRO A 512 19.17 23.54 -9.65
CA PRO A 512 18.78 22.76 -8.48
C PRO A 512 17.37 22.20 -8.64
N MET A 513 17.07 21.15 -7.87
CA MET A 513 15.71 20.64 -7.76
C MET A 513 14.76 21.69 -7.17
N PHE A 514 13.52 21.70 -7.65
CA PHE A 514 12.45 22.53 -7.08
C PHE A 514 12.05 22.03 -5.69
N SER A 515 11.52 22.95 -4.87
CA SER A 515 10.93 22.62 -3.58
C SER A 515 9.69 21.74 -3.80
N ARG A 516 9.77 20.47 -3.39
CA ARG A 516 8.60 19.58 -3.38
C ARG A 516 7.58 19.97 -2.31
N ASN A 517 7.97 20.80 -1.34
CA ASN A 517 7.11 21.26 -0.27
C ASN A 517 6.04 22.27 -0.75
N ASP A 518 6.25 22.85 -1.93
CA ASP A 518 5.32 23.83 -2.51
C ASP A 518 4.14 23.13 -3.22
N PHE A 519 4.19 21.80 -3.37
CA PHE A 519 3.19 20.98 -4.04
C PHE A 519 2.74 19.81 -3.16
N SER A 520 1.48 19.85 -2.73
CA SER A 520 0.87 18.71 -2.03
C SER A 520 0.44 17.64 -3.04
N ILE A 521 0.83 16.37 -2.84
CA ILE A 521 0.26 15.23 -3.59
C ILE A 521 -1.27 15.23 -3.47
N TRP A 522 -1.80 15.74 -2.34
CA TRP A 522 -3.23 15.92 -2.14
C TRP A 522 -3.86 16.94 -3.09
N SER A 523 -3.17 18.00 -3.54
CA SER A 523 -3.74 18.92 -4.53
C SER A 523 -3.94 18.26 -5.90
N ILE A 524 -3.08 17.29 -6.23
CA ILE A 524 -3.12 16.51 -7.48
C ILE A 524 -4.15 15.39 -7.36
N LEU A 525 -4.15 14.64 -6.24
CA LEU A 525 -5.19 13.65 -5.94
C LEU A 525 -6.59 14.28 -5.83
N ARG A 526 -6.70 15.53 -5.32
CA ARG A 526 -7.96 16.29 -5.25
C ARG A 526 -8.53 16.58 -6.64
N ASN A 527 -7.67 16.97 -7.59
CA ASN A 527 -8.07 17.22 -8.98
C ASN A 527 -8.43 15.92 -9.73
N CYS A 528 -8.12 14.76 -9.15
CA CYS A 528 -8.40 13.45 -9.71
C CYS A 528 -9.51 12.70 -8.93
N ILE A 529 -10.20 13.36 -7.99
CA ILE A 529 -11.31 12.75 -7.24
C ILE A 529 -12.45 12.40 -8.22
N GLY A 530 -12.74 11.10 -8.36
CA GLY A 530 -13.70 10.57 -9.33
C GLY A 530 -13.07 9.71 -10.42
N MET A 531 -11.74 9.69 -10.51
CA MET A 531 -10.97 8.88 -11.45
C MET A 531 -10.36 7.64 -10.77
N GLU A 532 -10.14 6.56 -11.51
CA GLU A 532 -9.35 5.42 -10.99
C GLU A 532 -7.89 5.86 -10.77
N LEU A 533 -7.34 5.58 -9.59
CA LEU A 533 -5.97 5.99 -9.19
C LEU A 533 -4.88 5.54 -10.19
N SER A 534 -5.11 4.45 -10.93
CA SER A 534 -4.21 3.94 -11.97
C SER A 534 -4.15 4.79 -13.25
N LYS A 535 -5.08 5.74 -13.43
CA LYS A 535 -5.19 6.58 -14.63
C LYS A 535 -4.58 7.97 -14.47
N ILE A 536 -4.07 8.32 -13.28
CA ILE A 536 -3.52 9.65 -13.01
C ILE A 536 -2.07 9.71 -13.47
N THR A 537 -1.77 10.53 -14.49
CA THR A 537 -0.40 10.85 -14.89
C THR A 537 0.30 11.63 -13.78
N MET A 538 1.42 11.09 -13.27
CA MET A 538 2.23 11.78 -12.27
C MET A 538 2.79 13.09 -12.86
N PRO A 539 2.52 14.25 -12.24
CA PRO A 539 3.10 15.52 -12.70
C PRO A 539 4.63 15.50 -12.71
N VAL A 540 5.23 16.27 -13.62
CA VAL A 540 6.69 16.34 -13.80
C VAL A 540 7.43 16.66 -12.50
N ILE A 541 6.80 17.39 -11.58
CA ILE A 541 7.37 17.69 -10.26
C ILE A 541 7.64 16.46 -9.36
N PHE A 542 7.05 15.30 -9.63
CA PHE A 542 7.43 14.07 -8.91
C PHE A 542 8.53 13.30 -9.61
N ASN A 543 8.89 13.74 -10.81
CA ASN A 543 9.99 13.15 -11.53
C ASN A 543 11.34 13.59 -10.93
N GLU A 544 12.37 12.93 -11.43
CA GLU A 544 13.75 13.39 -11.43
C GLU A 544 14.22 13.45 -12.89
N PRO A 545 15.24 14.26 -13.22
CA PRO A 545 15.68 14.48 -14.60
C PRO A 545 16.54 13.32 -15.14
N LEU A 546 16.06 12.08 -14.99
CA LEU A 546 16.63 10.87 -15.57
C LEU A 546 15.53 9.98 -16.14
N SER A 547 15.81 9.33 -17.27
CA SER A 547 15.00 8.22 -17.79
C SER A 547 15.18 6.98 -16.92
N PHE A 548 14.21 6.06 -16.92
CA PHE A 548 14.38 4.78 -16.25
C PHE A 548 15.54 3.96 -16.83
N LEU A 549 15.87 4.14 -18.12
CA LEU A 549 17.06 3.53 -18.73
C LEU A 549 18.37 4.00 -18.07
N GLN A 550 18.44 5.30 -17.74
CA GLN A 550 19.55 5.88 -16.99
C GLN A 550 19.57 5.38 -15.54
N ARG A 551 18.41 5.30 -14.88
CA ARG A 551 18.30 4.73 -13.52
C ARG A 551 18.80 3.29 -13.46
N LEU A 552 18.51 2.46 -14.47
CA LEU A 552 19.04 1.10 -14.57
C LEU A 552 20.56 1.08 -14.77
N THR A 553 21.11 2.06 -15.48
CA THR A 553 22.56 2.17 -15.69
C THR A 553 23.33 2.43 -14.39
N GLU A 554 22.68 2.97 -13.35
CA GLU A 554 23.28 3.11 -12.01
C GLU A 554 23.73 1.77 -11.40
N TYR A 555 23.24 0.63 -11.90
CA TYR A 555 23.77 -0.70 -11.52
C TYR A 555 25.28 -0.82 -11.74
N MET A 556 25.83 -0.06 -12.68
CA MET A 556 27.25 -0.08 -13.05
C MET A 556 28.12 0.89 -12.23
N GLU A 557 27.58 1.61 -11.25
CA GLU A 557 28.34 2.57 -10.42
C GLU A 557 29.57 1.91 -9.75
N HIS A 558 29.42 0.66 -9.30
CA HIS A 558 30.45 -0.08 -8.57
C HIS A 558 31.08 -1.20 -9.41
N THR A 559 31.25 -0.99 -10.72
CA THR A 559 31.81 -1.98 -11.68
C THR A 559 33.19 -2.52 -11.26
N TYR A 560 33.96 -1.78 -10.46
CA TYR A 560 35.23 -2.27 -9.91
C TYR A 560 35.10 -3.60 -9.14
N LEU A 561 33.93 -3.91 -8.57
CA LEU A 561 33.66 -5.18 -7.91
C LEU A 561 33.63 -6.36 -8.89
N ILE A 562 33.16 -6.14 -10.12
CA ILE A 562 33.22 -7.13 -11.19
C ILE A 562 34.68 -7.37 -11.58
N HIS A 563 35.46 -6.30 -11.74
CA HIS A 563 36.89 -6.43 -12.04
C HIS A 563 37.67 -7.13 -10.91
N GLN A 564 37.31 -6.91 -9.64
CA GLN A 564 37.87 -7.64 -8.51
C GLN A 564 37.49 -9.13 -8.54
N ALA A 565 36.25 -9.47 -8.91
CA ALA A 565 35.86 -10.86 -9.15
C ALA A 565 36.73 -11.47 -10.27
N ASN A 566 36.91 -10.77 -11.40
CA ASN A 566 37.74 -11.23 -12.51
C ASN A 566 39.22 -11.44 -12.14
N ALA A 567 39.73 -10.70 -11.16
CA ALA A 567 41.09 -10.84 -10.66
C ALA A 567 41.26 -12.07 -9.75
N SER A 568 40.20 -12.55 -9.10
CA SER A 568 40.28 -13.65 -8.13
C SER A 568 40.23 -15.04 -8.77
N SER A 569 41.16 -15.91 -8.38
CA SER A 569 41.20 -17.31 -8.80
C SER A 569 40.23 -18.21 -8.02
N ASP A 570 39.86 -17.84 -6.79
CA ASP A 570 38.92 -18.61 -5.97
C ASP A 570 37.46 -18.25 -6.32
N SER A 571 36.65 -19.25 -6.64
CA SER A 571 35.22 -19.08 -6.98
C SER A 571 34.41 -18.49 -5.84
N ILE A 572 34.79 -18.76 -4.59
CA ILE A 572 34.11 -18.21 -3.42
C ILE A 572 34.43 -16.72 -3.26
N ASP A 573 35.66 -16.30 -3.50
CA ASP A 573 36.02 -14.89 -3.51
C ASP A 573 35.35 -14.14 -4.66
N ARG A 574 35.19 -14.78 -5.83
CA ARG A 574 34.35 -14.24 -6.91
C ARG A 574 32.91 -14.07 -6.47
N MET A 575 32.31 -15.09 -5.85
CA MET A 575 30.93 -15.01 -5.33
C MET A 575 30.76 -13.89 -4.30
N LYS A 576 31.75 -13.64 -3.42
CA LYS A 576 31.72 -12.50 -2.48
C LYS A 576 31.69 -11.17 -3.23
N CYS A 577 32.54 -10.99 -4.24
CA CYS A 577 32.56 -9.78 -5.07
C CYS A 577 31.25 -9.60 -5.87
N VAL A 578 30.70 -10.67 -6.45
CA VAL A 578 29.42 -10.63 -7.16
C VAL A 578 28.26 -10.30 -6.22
N ALA A 579 28.26 -10.86 -5.00
CA ALA A 579 27.27 -10.50 -3.97
C ALA A 579 27.37 -9.03 -3.55
N ALA A 580 28.59 -8.52 -3.38
CA ALA A 580 28.81 -7.11 -3.10
C ALA A 580 28.33 -6.23 -4.26
N PHE A 581 28.61 -6.62 -5.52
CA PHE A 581 28.15 -5.91 -6.71
C PHE A 581 26.61 -5.86 -6.76
N ALA A 582 25.94 -7.01 -6.58
CA ALA A 582 24.48 -7.09 -6.62
C ALA A 582 23.80 -6.21 -5.54
N VAL A 583 24.36 -6.14 -4.32
CA VAL A 583 23.87 -5.22 -3.28
C VAL A 583 24.16 -3.77 -3.63
N SER A 584 25.36 -3.48 -4.13
CA SER A 584 25.76 -2.11 -4.49
C SER A 584 24.95 -1.52 -5.65
N ALA A 585 24.49 -2.36 -6.58
CA ALA A 585 23.69 -1.95 -7.74
C ALA A 585 22.37 -1.30 -7.34
N VAL A 586 21.81 -1.67 -6.19
CA VAL A 586 20.56 -1.11 -5.66
C VAL A 586 20.77 -0.08 -4.55
N ALA A 587 22.02 0.30 -4.25
CA ALA A 587 22.35 1.19 -3.14
C ALA A 587 21.99 2.67 -3.39
N SER A 588 22.09 3.13 -4.64
CA SER A 588 21.88 4.53 -5.00
C SER A 588 20.45 5.04 -4.77
N GLN A 589 19.50 4.12 -4.56
CA GLN A 589 18.07 4.39 -4.38
C GLN A 589 17.74 5.12 -3.05
N TRP A 590 18.64 5.10 -2.07
CA TRP A 590 18.42 5.77 -0.78
C TRP A 590 18.12 7.27 -0.98
N GLU A 591 17.12 7.84 -0.31
CA GLU A 591 16.65 9.25 -0.46
C GLU A 591 16.26 9.69 -1.90
N ARG A 592 16.31 8.80 -2.92
CA ARG A 592 15.96 9.08 -4.32
C ARG A 592 14.46 8.89 -4.54
N THR A 593 13.66 9.73 -3.89
CA THR A 593 12.18 9.64 -3.92
C THR A 593 11.55 10.15 -5.22
N GLY A 594 12.35 10.69 -6.15
CA GLY A 594 11.88 11.07 -7.48
C GLY A 594 11.64 9.86 -8.38
N LYS A 595 10.55 9.89 -9.15
CA LYS A 595 10.24 8.89 -10.17
C LYS A 595 11.06 9.19 -11.43
N PRO A 596 11.90 8.27 -11.95
CA PRO A 596 12.51 8.49 -13.26
C PRO A 596 11.43 8.59 -14.36
N PHE A 597 11.72 9.29 -15.45
CA PHE A 597 10.80 9.36 -16.59
C PHE A 597 10.57 7.97 -17.17
N ASN A 598 9.31 7.67 -17.50
CA ASN A 598 8.97 6.43 -18.17
C ASN A 598 9.55 6.50 -19.60
N PRO A 599 10.42 5.57 -20.02
CA PRO A 599 11.01 5.62 -21.34
C PRO A 599 9.93 5.43 -22.42
N LEU A 600 10.08 6.13 -23.54
CA LEU A 600 9.22 5.90 -24.71
C LEU A 600 9.58 4.56 -25.37
N LEU A 601 8.63 3.90 -26.04
CA LEU A 601 8.90 2.67 -26.79
C LEU A 601 9.94 2.94 -27.90
N GLY A 602 11.05 2.20 -27.87
CA GLY A 602 12.19 2.42 -28.77
C GLY A 602 13.18 3.50 -28.31
N GLU A 603 12.96 4.12 -27.15
CA GLU A 603 13.96 4.95 -26.49
C GLU A 603 15.20 4.12 -26.17
N THR A 604 16.37 4.70 -26.40
CA THR A 604 17.66 4.08 -26.11
C THR A 604 18.45 4.92 -25.12
N TYR A 605 19.43 4.31 -24.47
CA TYR A 605 20.43 5.04 -23.71
C TYR A 605 21.76 4.29 -23.76
N GLU A 606 22.84 5.00 -24.11
CA GLU A 606 24.20 4.50 -24.01
C GLU A 606 25.02 5.17 -22.91
N LEU A 607 26.00 4.43 -22.38
CA LEU A 607 27.04 4.98 -21.53
C LEU A 607 28.37 4.28 -21.81
N VAL A 608 29.42 5.05 -22.11
CA VAL A 608 30.80 4.56 -22.20
C VAL A 608 31.59 5.20 -21.06
N ARG A 609 32.23 4.37 -20.22
CA ARG A 609 33.07 4.80 -19.11
C ARG A 609 34.44 4.16 -19.24
N GLU A 610 35.36 4.84 -19.91
CA GLU A 610 36.74 4.37 -20.08
C GLU A 610 37.48 4.25 -18.75
N ASP A 611 37.22 5.18 -17.83
CA ASP A 611 37.78 5.22 -16.49
C ASP A 611 37.30 4.06 -15.61
N LEU A 612 36.06 3.60 -15.81
CA LEU A 612 35.49 2.43 -15.13
C LEU A 612 35.60 1.13 -15.93
N GLY A 613 36.06 1.20 -17.18
CA GLY A 613 36.35 0.03 -18.02
C GLY A 613 35.14 -0.67 -18.62
N PHE A 614 34.01 0.01 -18.87
CA PHE A 614 32.82 -0.62 -19.49
C PHE A 614 32.11 0.27 -20.50
N ARG A 615 31.28 -0.35 -21.34
CA ARG A 615 30.22 0.33 -22.11
C ARG A 615 28.89 -0.37 -21.92
N LEU A 616 27.79 0.38 -21.98
CA LEU A 616 26.42 -0.10 -21.76
C LEU A 616 25.50 0.49 -22.82
N ILE A 617 24.57 -0.33 -23.31
CA ILE A 617 23.41 0.06 -24.10
C ILE A 617 22.14 -0.47 -23.45
N SER A 618 21.08 0.32 -23.48
CA SER A 618 19.74 -0.07 -23.08
C SER A 618 18.68 0.43 -24.05
N GLU A 619 17.58 -0.30 -24.16
CA GLU A 619 16.43 0.01 -25.02
C GLU A 619 15.13 -0.27 -24.27
N GLN A 620 14.14 0.60 -24.45
CA GLN A 620 12.76 0.31 -24.04
C GLN A 620 12.11 -0.61 -25.08
N VAL A 621 12.17 -1.91 -24.80
CA VAL A 621 11.75 -2.97 -25.74
C VAL A 621 10.24 -3.23 -25.74
N SER A 622 9.54 -2.85 -24.66
CA SER A 622 8.08 -2.94 -24.57
C SER A 622 7.53 -1.82 -23.69
N HIS A 623 6.30 -1.39 -23.97
CA HIS A 623 5.60 -0.38 -23.17
C HIS A 623 4.39 -0.97 -22.42
N HIS A 624 3.81 -2.09 -22.89
CA HIS A 624 2.74 -2.82 -22.21
C HIS A 624 3.00 -4.33 -22.22
N PRO A 625 3.55 -4.90 -21.13
CA PRO A 625 4.08 -4.21 -19.95
C PRO A 625 5.35 -3.39 -20.26
N PRO A 626 5.73 -2.39 -19.45
CA PRO A 626 6.95 -1.61 -19.64
C PRO A 626 8.18 -2.46 -19.32
N VAL A 627 8.93 -2.84 -20.36
CA VAL A 627 10.16 -3.64 -20.23
C VAL A 627 11.33 -2.84 -20.78
N SER A 628 12.37 -2.69 -19.96
CA SER A 628 13.64 -2.07 -20.34
C SER A 628 14.72 -3.15 -20.37
N ALA A 629 15.36 -3.35 -21.52
CA ALA A 629 16.47 -4.28 -21.68
C ALA A 629 17.79 -3.51 -21.63
N PHE A 630 18.83 -4.10 -21.03
CA PHE A 630 20.16 -3.51 -20.98
C PHE A 630 21.25 -4.57 -21.23
N HIS A 631 22.37 -4.12 -21.77
CA HIS A 631 23.55 -4.92 -22.03
C HIS A 631 24.80 -4.08 -21.80
N ALA A 632 25.65 -4.54 -20.90
CA ALA A 632 26.93 -3.94 -20.60
C ALA A 632 28.06 -4.94 -20.83
N GLU A 633 29.17 -4.44 -21.36
CA GLU A 633 30.36 -5.24 -21.63
C GLU A 633 31.60 -4.49 -21.14
N GLY A 634 32.53 -5.24 -20.54
CA GLY A 634 33.84 -4.70 -20.17
C GLY A 634 34.63 -4.33 -21.42
N LEU A 635 35.29 -3.17 -21.43
CA LEU A 635 36.09 -2.71 -22.58
C LEU A 635 37.27 -3.66 -22.90
N LYS A 636 37.69 -4.46 -21.92
CA LYS A 636 38.70 -5.52 -22.07
C LYS A 636 38.10 -6.89 -22.38
N GLN A 637 36.80 -6.95 -22.67
CA GLN A 637 36.04 -8.17 -22.89
C GLN A 637 36.15 -9.16 -21.72
N ASP A 638 36.27 -8.63 -20.50
CA ASP A 638 36.49 -9.41 -19.28
C ASP A 638 35.20 -9.79 -18.57
N PHE A 639 34.09 -9.09 -18.84
CA PHE A 639 32.76 -9.45 -18.34
C PHE A 639 31.65 -9.02 -19.31
N VAL A 640 30.48 -9.65 -19.18
CA VAL A 640 29.22 -9.23 -19.79
C VAL A 640 28.15 -9.18 -18.71
N PHE A 641 27.42 -8.09 -18.60
CA PHE A 641 26.35 -7.88 -17.62
C PHE A 641 25.08 -7.43 -18.32
N HIS A 642 24.02 -8.21 -18.23
CA HIS A 642 22.79 -7.97 -18.99
C HIS A 642 21.54 -8.44 -18.25
N GLY A 643 20.40 -7.98 -18.74
CA GLY A 643 19.09 -8.40 -18.26
C GLY A 643 17.98 -7.51 -18.79
N SER A 644 16.76 -7.84 -18.41
CA SER A 644 15.57 -7.06 -18.72
C SER A 644 14.72 -6.86 -17.47
N ILE A 645 14.28 -5.61 -17.23
CA ILE A 645 13.53 -5.25 -16.04
C ILE A 645 12.14 -4.74 -16.42
N TYR A 646 11.13 -5.33 -15.78
CA TYR A 646 9.75 -4.87 -15.72
C TYR A 646 9.40 -4.49 -14.27
N PRO A 647 9.33 -3.18 -13.93
CA PRO A 647 8.93 -2.74 -12.60
C PRO A 647 7.40 -2.86 -12.43
N LYS A 648 6.93 -3.95 -11.85
CA LYS A 648 5.50 -4.14 -11.55
C LYS A 648 5.12 -3.31 -10.32
N LEU A 649 4.24 -2.33 -10.50
CA LEU A 649 3.79 -1.44 -9.43
C LEU A 649 2.55 -2.00 -8.71
N LYS A 650 2.50 -1.86 -7.38
CA LYS A 650 1.35 -2.18 -6.52
C LYS A 650 1.16 -1.05 -5.50
N PHE A 651 -0.08 -0.56 -5.37
CA PHE A 651 -0.43 0.48 -4.42
C PHE A 651 -1.11 -0.13 -3.18
N TRP A 652 -0.59 0.17 -1.99
CA TRP A 652 -1.05 -0.37 -0.70
C TRP A 652 -1.68 0.71 0.19
N GLY A 653 -2.28 1.75 -0.41
CA GLY A 653 -2.84 2.88 0.33
C GLY A 653 -1.77 3.92 0.63
N LYS A 654 -0.94 3.70 1.66
CA LYS A 654 0.09 4.68 2.07
C LYS A 654 1.44 4.51 1.36
N SER A 655 1.64 3.39 0.68
CA SER A 655 2.92 3.03 0.07
C SER A 655 2.73 2.45 -1.33
N VAL A 656 3.75 2.58 -2.17
CA VAL A 656 3.83 1.96 -3.50
C VAL A 656 5.00 0.98 -3.52
N GLU A 657 4.70 -0.27 -3.79
CA GLU A 657 5.71 -1.29 -4.07
C GLU A 657 6.02 -1.33 -5.57
N ALA A 658 7.30 -1.31 -5.90
CA ALA A 658 7.84 -1.59 -7.21
C ALA A 658 8.61 -2.91 -7.14
N GLU A 659 8.03 -3.96 -7.74
CA GLU A 659 8.64 -5.29 -7.85
C GLU A 659 9.40 -5.39 -9.18
N PRO A 660 10.74 -5.36 -9.20
CA PRO A 660 11.53 -5.45 -10.43
C PRO A 660 11.54 -6.89 -10.96
N LYS A 661 10.61 -7.22 -11.86
CA LYS A 661 10.55 -8.51 -12.54
C LYS A 661 11.65 -8.58 -13.61
N GLY A 662 12.48 -9.60 -13.56
CA GLY A 662 13.59 -9.76 -14.49
C GLY A 662 14.71 -10.58 -13.89
N ILE A 663 15.41 -11.35 -14.73
CA ILE A 663 16.64 -12.03 -14.33
C ILE A 663 17.82 -11.14 -14.74
N ILE A 664 18.69 -10.88 -13.77
CA ILE A 664 19.97 -10.23 -14.01
C ILE A 664 21.01 -11.32 -14.24
N THR A 665 21.84 -11.16 -15.27
CA THR A 665 22.89 -12.09 -15.65
C THR A 665 24.25 -11.39 -15.69
N LEU A 666 25.25 -11.96 -15.00
CA LEU A 666 26.64 -11.56 -15.09
C LEU A 666 27.47 -12.76 -15.57
N GLU A 667 28.22 -12.57 -16.65
CA GLU A 667 29.12 -13.55 -17.22
C GLU A 667 30.57 -13.11 -17.03
N LEU A 668 31.41 -14.04 -16.57
CA LEU A 668 32.86 -13.87 -16.45
C LEU A 668 33.55 -14.84 -17.42
N PRO A 669 33.78 -14.45 -18.69
CA PRO A 669 34.30 -15.33 -19.74
C PRO A 669 35.62 -16.01 -19.39
N LYS A 670 36.51 -15.32 -18.67
CA LYS A 670 37.81 -15.84 -18.21
C LYS A 670 37.69 -17.16 -17.45
N PHE A 671 36.61 -17.34 -16.68
CA PHE A 671 36.37 -18.54 -15.88
C PHE A 671 35.27 -19.43 -16.46
N ASN A 672 34.63 -18.99 -17.55
CA ASN A 672 33.46 -19.66 -18.13
C ASN A 672 32.34 -19.86 -17.08
N GLU A 673 32.11 -18.81 -16.30
CA GLU A 673 31.12 -18.75 -15.21
C GLU A 673 30.05 -17.73 -15.54
N SER A 674 28.83 -18.04 -15.12
CA SER A 674 27.70 -17.12 -15.18
C SER A 674 26.95 -17.12 -13.87
N TYR A 675 26.48 -15.95 -13.50
CA TYR A 675 25.78 -15.67 -12.25
C TYR A 675 24.42 -15.08 -12.58
N THR A 676 23.37 -15.59 -11.94
CA THR A 676 22.01 -15.04 -12.13
C THR A 676 21.34 -14.73 -10.80
N TRP A 677 20.59 -13.64 -10.74
CA TRP A 677 19.77 -13.26 -9.59
C TRP A 677 18.58 -12.39 -10.00
N THR A 678 17.71 -12.10 -9.03
CA THR A 678 16.62 -11.12 -9.14
C THR A 678 16.80 -10.03 -8.09
N ASN A 679 16.44 -8.80 -8.42
CA ASN A 679 16.55 -7.66 -7.50
C ASN A 679 15.43 -7.67 -6.43
N PRO A 680 15.67 -7.09 -5.24
CA PRO A 680 14.67 -7.00 -4.17
C PRO A 680 13.54 -6.04 -4.56
N THR A 681 12.40 -6.17 -3.88
CA THR A 681 11.28 -5.23 -4.02
C THR A 681 11.67 -3.90 -3.41
N CYS A 682 11.38 -2.81 -4.12
CA CYS A 682 11.52 -1.45 -3.62
C CYS A 682 10.14 -0.94 -3.18
N CYS A 683 10.04 -0.33 -2.00
CA CYS A 683 8.80 0.26 -1.51
C CYS A 683 9.04 1.73 -1.19
N VAL A 684 8.18 2.60 -1.73
CA VAL A 684 8.14 4.02 -1.41
C VAL A 684 6.99 4.23 -0.43
N HIS A 685 7.30 4.66 0.78
CA HIS A 685 6.34 4.90 1.84
C HIS A 685 5.91 6.35 1.89
N ASN A 686 4.77 6.60 2.55
CA ASN A 686 4.21 7.93 2.78
C ASN A 686 3.87 8.70 1.49
N ILE A 687 3.43 7.99 0.45
CA ILE A 687 3.11 8.60 -0.85
C ILE A 687 1.86 9.49 -0.85
N ILE A 688 1.09 9.52 0.25
CA ILE A 688 -0.09 10.38 0.40
C ILE A 688 0.20 11.55 1.35
N VAL A 689 0.70 11.26 2.56
CA VAL A 689 1.05 12.25 3.59
C VAL A 689 2.27 11.76 4.37
N GLY A 690 3.13 12.71 4.77
CA GLY A 690 4.37 12.47 5.52
C GLY A 690 5.61 12.58 4.64
N GLN A 691 6.79 12.48 5.27
CA GLN A 691 8.06 12.46 4.53
C GLN A 691 8.18 11.14 3.73
N LEU A 692 8.37 11.27 2.42
CA LEU A 692 8.66 10.13 1.53
C LEU A 692 9.97 9.47 1.96
N TRP A 693 9.96 8.15 2.10
CA TRP A 693 11.17 7.36 2.33
C TRP A 693 11.11 6.04 1.57
N ILE A 694 12.28 5.48 1.29
CA ILE A 694 12.44 4.28 0.46
C ILE A 694 12.95 3.14 1.32
N GLU A 695 12.38 1.98 1.08
CA GLU A 695 12.79 0.72 1.63
C GLU A 695 13.05 -0.30 0.53
N GLN A 696 13.97 -1.23 0.78
CA GLN A 696 14.12 -2.42 -0.04
C GLN A 696 14.05 -3.66 0.83
N TYR A 697 13.25 -4.64 0.41
CA TYR A 697 13.11 -5.92 1.10
C TYR A 697 12.89 -7.07 0.14
N GLY A 698 13.10 -8.28 0.65
CA GLY A 698 12.95 -9.53 -0.09
C GLY A 698 14.22 -10.34 -0.12
N ASN A 699 14.12 -11.51 -0.74
CA ASN A 699 15.23 -12.44 -0.84
C ASN A 699 15.89 -12.32 -2.22
N MET A 700 17.20 -12.10 -2.23
CA MET A 700 18.03 -12.17 -3.43
C MET A 700 18.85 -13.47 -3.36
N GLU A 701 18.77 -14.26 -4.41
CA GLU A 701 19.54 -15.49 -4.57
C GLU A 701 20.43 -15.38 -5.80
N ILE A 702 21.75 -15.41 -5.59
CA ILE A 702 22.76 -15.36 -6.65
C ILE A 702 23.28 -16.78 -6.84
N TYR A 703 23.15 -17.28 -8.07
CA TYR A 703 23.52 -18.65 -8.41
C TYR A 703 24.65 -18.67 -9.43
N ASN A 704 25.76 -19.36 -9.13
CA ASN A 704 26.83 -19.62 -10.10
C ASN A 704 26.54 -20.94 -10.85
N HIS A 705 26.23 -20.84 -12.14
CA HIS A 705 25.82 -21.98 -12.97
C HIS A 705 26.96 -22.97 -13.27
N ARG A 706 28.22 -22.55 -13.12
CA ARG A 706 29.39 -23.42 -13.36
C ARG A 706 29.76 -24.23 -12.13
N THR A 707 29.88 -23.58 -10.97
CA THR A 707 30.34 -24.21 -9.73
C THR A 707 29.20 -24.80 -8.90
N GLY A 708 27.98 -24.28 -9.07
CA GLY A 708 26.80 -24.64 -8.27
C GLY A 708 26.77 -23.97 -6.89
N GLU A 709 27.66 -23.00 -6.65
CA GLU A 709 27.66 -22.16 -5.45
C GLU A 709 26.49 -21.18 -5.47
N ARG A 710 26.05 -20.79 -4.28
CA ARG A 710 24.84 -19.99 -4.11
C ARG A 710 24.99 -18.98 -2.99
N CYS A 711 24.77 -17.70 -3.27
CA CYS A 711 24.65 -16.67 -2.24
C CYS A 711 23.17 -16.37 -1.97
N CYS A 712 22.75 -16.43 -0.72
CA CYS A 712 21.40 -16.05 -0.30
C CYS A 712 21.49 -14.79 0.55
N LEU A 713 20.89 -13.70 0.10
CA LEU A 713 20.83 -12.41 0.78
C LEU A 713 19.36 -12.09 1.11
N ASN A 714 19.10 -11.67 2.33
CA ASN A 714 17.79 -11.26 2.81
C ASN A 714 17.83 -9.78 3.17
N PHE A 715 17.13 -8.97 2.38
CA PHE A 715 16.89 -7.57 2.63
C PHE A 715 15.73 -7.47 3.62
N LYS A 716 16.05 -7.05 4.86
CA LYS A 716 15.12 -7.06 5.96
C LYS A 716 14.13 -5.90 5.85
N PRO A 717 12.82 -6.16 6.03
CA PRO A 717 11.87 -5.08 6.23
C PRO A 717 12.10 -4.40 7.59
N CYS A 718 11.74 -3.13 7.70
CA CYS A 718 11.90 -2.19 8.81
C CYS A 718 11.34 -2.77 10.13
N GLY A 719 10.27 -3.57 10.03
CA GLY A 719 9.58 -4.17 11.17
C GLY A 719 8.90 -3.13 12.07
N LEU A 720 8.20 -3.57 13.11
CA LEU A 720 7.38 -2.70 13.99
C LEU A 720 8.18 -1.67 14.81
N PHE A 721 9.51 -1.82 14.91
CA PHE A 721 10.36 -0.97 15.76
C PHE A 721 11.56 -0.38 15.01
N GLY A 722 11.58 -0.45 13.67
CA GLY A 722 12.66 0.12 12.84
C GLY A 722 14.05 -0.47 12.99
N LYS A 723 14.26 -1.45 13.89
CA LYS A 723 15.59 -2.00 14.22
C LYS A 723 16.27 -2.72 13.06
N GLU A 724 15.50 -3.18 12.09
CA GLU A 724 15.99 -3.95 10.94
C GLU A 724 16.07 -3.10 9.66
N LEU A 725 15.80 -1.80 9.76
CA LEU A 725 15.78 -0.89 8.62
C LEU A 725 17.09 -0.95 7.83
N HIS A 726 16.95 -1.24 6.53
CA HIS A 726 18.00 -1.39 5.52
C HIS A 726 18.99 -2.54 5.74
N LYS A 727 18.80 -3.39 6.75
CA LYS A 727 19.72 -4.49 7.00
C LYS A 727 19.69 -5.51 5.87
N VAL A 728 20.87 -5.98 5.50
CA VAL A 728 21.05 -7.12 4.60
C VAL A 728 21.81 -8.17 5.39
N GLU A 729 21.25 -9.37 5.50
CA GLU A 729 21.90 -10.54 6.11
C GLU A 729 21.84 -11.71 5.13
N GLY A 730 22.88 -12.52 5.09
CA GLY A 730 22.93 -13.64 4.17
C GLY A 730 24.10 -14.56 4.38
N TYR A 731 24.32 -15.42 3.40
CA TYR A 731 25.39 -16.41 3.43
C TYR A 731 25.70 -16.98 2.05
N ILE A 732 26.90 -17.52 1.90
CA ILE A 732 27.30 -18.28 0.71
C ILE A 732 27.32 -19.77 1.05
N LEU A 733 26.70 -20.56 0.17
CA LEU A 733 26.67 -22.01 0.18
C LEU A 733 27.55 -22.57 -0.93
N ASP A 734 28.24 -23.67 -0.64
CA ASP A 734 28.79 -24.53 -1.69
C ASP A 734 27.71 -25.38 -2.37
N LYS A 735 28.11 -26.14 -3.39
CA LYS A 735 27.24 -27.11 -4.09
C LYS A 735 26.63 -28.18 -3.17
N SER A 736 27.27 -28.47 -2.04
CA SER A 736 26.79 -29.43 -1.03
C SER A 736 25.85 -28.78 -0.01
N LYS A 737 25.44 -27.52 -0.22
CA LYS A 737 24.61 -26.71 0.68
C LYS A 737 25.28 -26.44 2.04
N LYS A 738 26.60 -26.53 2.13
CA LYS A 738 27.35 -26.15 3.33
C LYS A 738 27.55 -24.64 3.36
N LYS A 739 27.23 -24.02 4.49
CA LYS A 739 27.48 -22.59 4.75
C LYS A 739 28.97 -22.32 4.88
N LEU A 740 29.52 -21.52 3.98
CA LEU A 740 30.95 -21.19 3.92
C LEU A 740 31.27 -19.86 4.62
N CYS A 741 30.45 -18.84 4.42
CA CYS A 741 30.56 -17.55 5.10
C CYS A 741 29.19 -16.91 5.29
N SER A 742 29.11 -16.00 6.27
CA SER A 742 27.95 -15.15 6.51
C SER A 742 28.23 -13.74 5.99
N LEU A 743 27.25 -13.13 5.34
CA LEU A 743 27.30 -11.74 4.89
C LEU A 743 26.33 -10.91 5.73
N TYR A 744 26.74 -9.70 6.07
CA TYR A 744 25.87 -8.78 6.80
C TYR A 744 26.23 -7.31 6.53
N GLY A 745 25.26 -6.42 6.67
CA GLY A 745 25.47 -5.00 6.45
C GLY A 745 24.16 -4.23 6.32
N LYS A 746 24.24 -3.06 5.70
CA LYS A 746 23.08 -2.28 5.26
C LYS A 746 23.30 -1.86 3.82
N TRP A 747 22.29 -2.04 2.97
CA TRP A 747 22.39 -1.68 1.54
C TRP A 747 22.56 -0.18 1.31
N THR A 748 22.32 0.65 2.33
CA THR A 748 22.57 2.10 2.33
C THR A 748 23.98 2.49 2.77
N GLU A 749 24.80 1.55 3.27
CA GLU A 749 26.09 1.86 3.90
C GLU A 749 27.23 0.96 3.41
N CYS A 750 27.14 -0.35 3.67
CA CYS A 750 28.24 -1.29 3.45
C CYS A 750 27.79 -2.76 3.54
N LEU A 751 28.65 -3.66 3.05
CA LEU A 751 28.51 -5.10 3.16
C LEU A 751 29.83 -5.73 3.65
N TYR A 752 29.72 -6.56 4.69
CA TYR A 752 30.81 -7.32 5.28
C TYR A 752 30.60 -8.82 5.08
N VAL A 753 31.69 -9.57 5.17
CA VAL A 753 31.72 -11.04 5.25
C VAL A 753 32.48 -11.50 6.48
N ILE A 754 32.02 -12.57 7.11
CA ILE A 754 32.61 -13.15 8.32
C ILE A 754 32.41 -14.68 8.33
N ASP A 755 33.23 -15.38 9.12
CA ASP A 755 33.02 -16.80 9.43
C ASP A 755 31.62 -17.05 10.03
N PRO A 756 30.91 -18.13 9.61
CA PRO A 756 29.55 -18.40 10.08
C PRO A 756 29.43 -18.60 11.59
N ALA A 757 30.41 -19.25 12.23
CA ALA A 757 30.35 -19.51 13.67
C ALA A 757 30.55 -18.22 14.47
N ALA A 758 31.47 -17.35 14.03
CA ALA A 758 31.69 -16.04 14.63
C ALA A 758 30.43 -15.14 14.52
N PHE A 759 29.75 -15.17 13.37
CA PHE A 759 28.48 -14.44 13.17
C PHE A 759 27.38 -14.88 14.14
N GLU A 760 27.17 -16.20 14.27
CA GLU A 760 26.16 -16.74 15.18
C GLU A 760 26.48 -16.46 16.66
N ALA A 761 27.76 -16.46 17.03
CA ALA A 761 28.20 -16.09 18.38
C ALA A 761 27.86 -14.63 18.69
N ASN A 762 28.11 -13.70 17.76
CA ASN A 762 27.74 -12.30 17.91
C ASN A 762 26.22 -12.13 18.06
N LYS A 763 25.44 -12.79 17.19
CA LYS A 763 23.96 -12.71 17.21
C LYS A 763 23.34 -13.20 18.51
N LYS A 764 23.97 -14.18 19.18
CA LYS A 764 23.55 -14.67 20.51
C LYS A 764 23.88 -13.68 21.63
N ASN A 765 25.04 -13.00 21.55
CA ASN A 765 25.42 -11.99 22.52
C ASN A 765 24.53 -10.75 22.45
N ASP A 766 24.16 -10.31 21.25
CA ASP A 766 23.23 -9.19 21.05
C ASP A 766 21.84 -9.48 21.65
N LYS A 767 21.36 -10.73 21.53
CA LYS A 767 20.10 -11.16 22.17
C LYS A 767 20.18 -11.15 23.70
N LYS A 768 21.28 -11.64 24.29
CA LYS A 768 21.49 -11.62 25.76
C LYS A 768 21.60 -10.20 26.32
N GLY A 769 22.33 -9.31 25.64
CA GLY A 769 22.46 -7.90 26.04
C GLY A 769 21.14 -7.12 25.97
N ALA A 770 20.23 -7.51 25.08
CA ALA A 770 18.89 -6.92 24.99
C ALA A 770 17.94 -7.39 26.11
N GLU A 771 18.11 -8.61 26.63
CA GLU A 771 17.34 -9.13 27.78
C GLU A 771 17.82 -8.53 29.11
N GLU A 772 19.13 -8.37 29.30
CA GLU A 772 19.68 -7.74 30.53
C GLU A 772 19.33 -6.25 30.65
N LYS A 773 19.27 -5.51 29.53
CA LYS A 773 18.85 -4.09 29.53
C LYS A 773 17.37 -3.88 29.85
N LYS A 774 16.51 -4.91 29.77
CA LYS A 774 15.11 -4.84 30.21
C LYS A 774 14.95 -4.96 31.74
N GLY A 775 15.97 -5.38 32.48
CA GLY A 775 15.93 -5.52 33.93
C GLY A 775 16.21 -4.23 34.73
N SER A 776 16.63 -3.13 34.09
CA SER A 776 17.11 -1.94 34.79
C SER A 776 16.65 -0.62 34.17
N LYS A 777 15.35 -0.38 34.03
CA LYS A 777 14.79 0.98 33.95
C LYS A 777 13.40 1.03 34.59
N SER A 778 13.33 1.58 35.79
CA SER A 778 12.12 2.07 36.44
C SER A 778 12.22 3.60 36.57
N SER A 779 11.42 4.32 35.81
CA SER A 779 10.85 5.67 36.05
C SER A 779 10.59 6.39 34.73
N GLY A 780 9.44 7.06 34.66
CA GLY A 780 8.73 7.39 33.43
C GLY A 780 9.26 8.58 32.63
N SER A 781 8.91 8.54 31.36
CA SER A 781 8.78 9.65 30.43
C SER A 781 7.86 9.17 29.31
N GLU A 782 6.82 9.94 29.01
CA GLU A 782 5.90 9.72 27.89
C GLU A 782 6.70 9.77 26.58
N ASP A 783 6.70 8.67 25.83
CA ASP A 783 7.38 8.56 24.54
C ASP A 783 6.51 9.22 23.46
N GLN A 784 7.02 10.29 22.85
CA GLN A 784 6.55 10.81 21.57
C GLN A 784 7.06 9.87 20.47
N GLU A 785 6.17 9.36 19.60
CA GLU A 785 6.59 8.74 18.33
C GLU A 785 7.15 9.82 17.39
N GLU A 786 8.40 10.19 17.59
CA GLU A 786 9.21 10.88 16.58
C GLU A 786 9.55 9.91 15.42
N VAL A 787 9.58 10.47 14.22
CA VAL A 787 10.27 9.94 13.02
C VAL A 787 11.53 9.18 13.44
N PRO A 788 11.82 7.97 12.94
CA PRO A 788 13.10 7.33 13.23
C PRO A 788 14.21 8.26 12.76
N SER A 789 14.91 8.90 13.72
CA SER A 789 15.98 9.83 13.38
C SER A 789 17.01 9.09 12.51
N PRO A 790 17.66 9.77 11.54
CA PRO A 790 18.67 9.17 10.66
C PRO A 790 19.92 8.68 11.40
N ALA A 791 20.00 8.82 12.72
CA ALA A 791 20.92 8.06 13.56
C ALA A 791 20.48 6.59 13.68
N ALA A 792 20.19 5.93 12.56
CA ALA A 792 20.13 4.48 12.51
C ALA A 792 21.55 3.97 12.79
N ASP A 793 21.79 3.41 13.98
CA ASP A 793 23.08 2.85 14.42
C ASP A 793 23.90 2.34 13.23
N THR A 794 24.97 3.06 12.87
CA THR A 794 25.87 2.67 11.79
C THR A 794 26.31 1.23 12.02
N VAL A 795 26.40 0.43 10.95
CA VAL A 795 26.72 -1.00 11.09
C VAL A 795 28.04 -1.17 11.84
N GLN A 796 27.98 -1.70 13.06
CA GLN A 796 29.18 -2.03 13.83
C GLN A 796 29.87 -3.23 13.20
N MET A 797 31.18 -3.10 12.96
CA MET A 797 31.98 -4.19 12.42
C MET A 797 32.18 -5.26 13.50
N ILE A 798 31.73 -6.49 13.24
CA ILE A 798 31.99 -7.64 14.09
C ILE A 798 33.48 -7.97 13.94
N PRO A 799 34.27 -8.09 15.03
CA PRO A 799 35.67 -8.44 14.95
C PRO A 799 35.92 -9.70 14.13
N GLY A 800 36.89 -9.65 13.20
CA GLY A 800 37.17 -10.73 12.25
C GLY A 800 36.41 -10.64 10.93
N SER A 801 35.58 -9.62 10.73
CA SER A 801 34.92 -9.35 9.44
C SER A 801 35.86 -8.73 8.42
N GLN A 802 35.62 -9.06 7.15
CA GLN A 802 36.23 -8.43 5.99
C GLN A 802 35.21 -7.54 5.29
N LEU A 803 35.59 -6.29 4.97
CA LEU A 803 34.76 -5.37 4.19
C LEU A 803 34.76 -5.79 2.71
N LEU A 804 33.59 -5.95 2.11
CA LEU A 804 33.44 -6.24 0.68
C LEU A 804 33.09 -4.99 -0.12
N TRP A 805 32.17 -4.18 0.40
CA TRP A 805 31.72 -2.95 -0.27
C TRP A 805 31.30 -1.90 0.76
N ARG A 806 31.49 -0.64 0.40
CA ARG A 806 31.01 0.53 1.12
C ARG A 806 30.53 1.57 0.10
N ILE A 807 29.39 2.17 0.37
CA ILE A 807 28.82 3.22 -0.48
C ILE A 807 29.76 4.42 -0.56
N ALA A 808 29.87 5.03 -1.74
CA ALA A 808 30.53 6.31 -1.88
C ALA A 808 29.74 7.39 -1.13
N PRO A 809 30.40 8.32 -0.42
CA PRO A 809 29.71 9.44 0.18
C PRO A 809 29.06 10.29 -0.92
N ARG A 810 27.81 10.72 -0.68
CA ARG A 810 27.11 11.61 -1.60
C ARG A 810 27.85 12.95 -1.70
N PRO A 811 27.87 13.58 -2.88
CA PRO A 811 28.48 14.89 -3.02
C PRO A 811 27.71 15.93 -2.16
N PRO A 812 28.36 16.98 -1.65
CA PRO A 812 27.73 17.92 -0.71
C PRO A 812 26.47 18.62 -1.26
N ASN A 813 26.39 18.79 -2.58
CA ASN A 813 25.25 19.38 -3.30
C ASN A 813 24.15 18.35 -3.66
N SER A 814 24.30 17.07 -3.28
CA SER A 814 23.37 15.99 -3.62
C SER A 814 21.92 16.32 -3.26
N ALA A 815 21.66 16.81 -2.05
CA ALA A 815 20.30 17.13 -1.60
C ALA A 815 19.63 18.23 -2.45
N GLN A 816 20.41 19.13 -3.06
CA GLN A 816 19.91 20.16 -3.97
C GLN A 816 19.74 19.63 -5.40
N MET A 817 20.27 18.45 -5.70
CA MET A 817 20.34 17.85 -7.04
C MET A 817 19.64 16.49 -7.03
N TYR A 818 18.40 16.46 -6.56
CA TYR A 818 17.54 15.26 -6.51
C TYR A 818 18.13 14.09 -5.71
N SER A 819 19.04 14.35 -4.79
CA SER A 819 19.78 13.34 -4.03
C SER A 819 20.63 12.40 -4.90
N PHE A 820 21.12 12.90 -6.04
CA PHE A 820 21.93 12.14 -6.99
C PHE A 820 23.32 11.81 -6.43
N THR A 821 23.81 10.60 -6.75
CA THR A 821 25.24 10.28 -6.62
C THR A 821 26.04 11.05 -7.67
N SER A 822 27.36 11.16 -7.47
CA SER A 822 28.24 11.72 -8.50
C SER A 822 28.11 10.97 -9.82
N PHE A 823 27.91 9.66 -9.79
CA PHE A 823 27.66 8.85 -10.98
C PHE A 823 26.34 9.24 -11.67
N ALA A 824 25.25 9.33 -10.91
CA ALA A 824 23.92 9.70 -11.44
C ALA A 824 23.91 11.11 -12.06
N MET A 825 24.64 12.06 -11.46
CA MET A 825 24.78 13.40 -12.04
C MET A 825 25.37 13.36 -13.43
N GLN A 826 26.21 12.39 -13.79
CA GLN A 826 26.92 12.35 -15.08
C GLN A 826 26.10 11.70 -16.20
N LEU A 827 25.03 10.98 -15.89
CA LEU A 827 24.32 10.13 -16.86
C LEU A 827 23.69 10.91 -18.02
N ASN A 828 23.09 12.06 -17.70
CA ASN A 828 22.37 12.87 -18.69
C ASN A 828 23.21 14.05 -19.22
N GLU A 829 24.52 14.05 -18.96
CA GLU A 829 25.45 15.00 -19.56
C GLU A 829 25.52 14.77 -21.08
N LEU A 830 25.34 15.85 -21.85
CA LEU A 830 25.40 15.85 -23.31
C LEU A 830 26.56 16.76 -23.75
N HIS A 831 27.62 16.15 -24.26
CA HIS A 831 28.75 16.87 -24.82
C HIS A 831 28.58 17.09 -26.33
N LYS A 832 29.19 18.14 -26.87
CA LYS A 832 29.07 18.49 -28.30
C LYS A 832 29.67 17.43 -29.24
N ASP A 833 30.65 16.67 -28.77
CA ASP A 833 31.27 15.56 -29.51
C ASP A 833 30.36 14.32 -29.60
N MET A 834 29.32 14.23 -28.76
CA MET A 834 28.29 13.19 -28.85
C MET A 834 27.26 13.49 -29.94
N GLU A 835 27.11 14.76 -30.36
CA GLU A 835 26.19 15.15 -31.42
C GLU A 835 26.58 14.49 -32.75
N GLY A 836 25.64 13.75 -33.34
CA GLY A 836 25.88 12.97 -34.56
C GLY A 836 26.57 11.61 -34.34
N VAL A 837 26.97 11.28 -33.10
CA VAL A 837 27.51 9.95 -32.74
C VAL A 837 26.46 9.08 -32.07
N ILE A 838 25.66 9.65 -31.15
CA ILE A 838 24.55 8.94 -30.51
C ILE A 838 23.33 8.89 -31.43
N PRO A 839 22.48 7.85 -31.34
CA PRO A 839 21.26 7.79 -32.13
C PRO A 839 20.26 8.86 -31.70
N GLN A 840 19.35 9.27 -32.60
CA GLN A 840 18.27 10.22 -32.29
C GLN A 840 17.32 9.73 -31.18
N THR A 841 17.36 8.44 -30.85
CA THR A 841 16.59 7.80 -29.78
C THR A 841 17.27 7.84 -28.42
N ASP A 842 18.50 8.36 -28.29
CA ASP A 842 19.19 8.46 -27.00
C ASP A 842 18.51 9.45 -26.07
N CYS A 843 18.23 9.03 -24.83
CA CYS A 843 17.44 9.83 -23.89
C CYS A 843 18.10 11.14 -23.44
N ARG A 844 19.39 11.38 -23.74
CA ARG A 844 20.01 12.71 -23.57
C ARG A 844 19.39 13.77 -24.48
N LEU A 845 18.82 13.36 -25.61
CA LEU A 845 18.14 14.21 -26.59
C LEU A 845 16.65 14.41 -26.25
N ARG A 846 16.15 13.74 -25.20
CA ARG A 846 14.74 13.79 -24.84
C ARG A 846 14.38 15.15 -24.21
N PRO A 847 13.48 15.93 -24.83
CA PRO A 847 13.31 17.35 -24.50
C PRO A 847 12.65 17.62 -23.14
N ASP A 848 11.71 16.79 -22.69
CA ASP A 848 11.06 16.93 -21.37
C ASP A 848 12.04 16.73 -20.21
N ILE A 849 12.91 15.72 -20.28
CA ILE A 849 13.98 15.46 -19.31
C ILE A 849 14.97 16.63 -19.31
N ARG A 850 15.36 17.13 -20.49
CA ARG A 850 16.32 18.25 -20.60
C ARG A 850 15.76 19.55 -20.05
N ALA A 851 14.50 19.87 -20.34
CA ALA A 851 13.83 21.05 -19.81
C ALA A 851 13.76 20.98 -18.27
N MET A 852 13.40 19.83 -17.71
CA MET A 852 13.35 19.62 -16.27
C MET A 852 14.73 19.77 -15.62
N GLU A 853 15.77 19.19 -16.23
CA GLU A 853 17.15 19.29 -15.74
C GLU A 853 17.67 20.74 -15.71
N ASN A 854 17.20 21.56 -16.65
CA ASN A 854 17.50 22.99 -16.73
C ASN A 854 16.60 23.87 -15.84
N GLY A 855 15.66 23.26 -15.10
CA GLY A 855 14.75 23.95 -14.18
C GLY A 855 13.50 24.55 -14.84
N ASP A 856 13.24 24.27 -16.12
CA ASP A 856 12.04 24.73 -16.84
C ASP A 856 10.94 23.66 -16.76
N ILE A 857 10.16 23.72 -15.66
CA ILE A 857 9.11 22.74 -15.35
C ILE A 857 7.90 22.87 -16.27
N ASP A 858 7.60 24.09 -16.73
CA ASP A 858 6.48 24.35 -17.62
C ASP A 858 6.76 23.74 -19.00
N LEU A 859 7.93 24.03 -19.58
CA LEU A 859 8.37 23.41 -20.83
C LEU A 859 8.49 21.89 -20.70
N ALA A 860 9.02 21.39 -19.58
CA ALA A 860 9.12 19.95 -19.33
C ALA A 860 7.73 19.28 -19.31
N SER A 861 6.72 19.94 -18.74
CA SER A 861 5.36 19.43 -18.70
C SER A 861 4.69 19.44 -20.07
N GLU A 862 4.89 20.49 -20.86
CA GLU A 862 4.39 20.61 -22.24
C GLU A 862 5.03 19.55 -23.15
N GLU A 863 6.35 19.41 -23.12
CA GLU A 863 7.07 18.44 -23.93
C GLU A 863 6.73 17.00 -23.51
N LYS A 864 6.59 16.72 -22.22
CA LYS A 864 6.17 15.39 -21.74
C LYS A 864 4.82 15.01 -22.32
N LYS A 865 3.85 15.93 -22.28
CA LYS A 865 2.52 15.73 -22.87
C LYS A 865 2.62 15.47 -24.37
N ARG A 866 3.37 16.30 -25.11
CA ARG A 866 3.57 16.17 -26.56
C ARG A 866 4.17 14.80 -26.95
N LEU A 867 5.18 14.34 -26.20
CA LEU A 867 5.85 13.06 -26.42
C LEU A 867 4.91 11.86 -26.15
N GLU A 868 4.18 11.89 -25.04
CA GLU A 868 3.22 10.85 -24.69
C GLU A 868 2.06 10.78 -25.69
N GLU A 869 1.58 11.92 -26.19
CA GLU A 869 0.59 12.00 -27.27
C GLU A 869 1.12 11.43 -28.60
N LYS A 870 2.35 11.81 -29.00
CA LYS A 870 3.02 11.27 -30.19
C LYS A 870 3.13 9.76 -30.12
N GLN A 871 3.54 9.21 -28.98
CA GLN A 871 3.62 7.77 -28.75
C GLN A 871 2.25 7.08 -28.84
N ARG A 872 1.21 7.66 -28.23
CA ARG A 872 -0.17 7.12 -28.29
C ARG A 872 -0.70 7.12 -29.72
N ALA A 873 -0.48 8.19 -30.48
CA ALA A 873 -0.85 8.28 -31.88
C ALA A 873 -0.11 7.23 -32.73
N ALA A 874 1.20 7.08 -32.54
CA ALA A 874 2.01 6.08 -33.24
C ALA A 874 1.54 4.64 -32.94
N ARG A 875 1.17 4.33 -31.69
CA ARG A 875 0.58 3.04 -31.31
C ARG A 875 -0.77 2.81 -31.98
N LYS A 876 -1.65 3.82 -32.00
CA LYS A 876 -2.96 3.73 -32.64
C LYS A 876 -2.83 3.52 -34.15
N ASN A 877 -1.84 4.14 -34.79
CA ASN A 877 -1.56 3.97 -36.20
C ASN A 877 -1.05 2.55 -36.51
N ARG A 878 -0.09 2.03 -35.73
CA ARG A 878 0.39 0.64 -35.85
C ARG A 878 -0.73 -0.40 -35.69
N SER A 879 -1.62 -0.19 -34.72
CA SER A 879 -2.79 -1.05 -34.52
C SER A 879 -3.78 -1.03 -35.70
N LYS A 880 -3.77 0.02 -36.54
CA LYS A 880 -4.60 0.10 -37.75
C LYS A 880 -3.90 -0.50 -38.98
N SER A 881 -2.57 -0.45 -39.04
CA SER A 881 -1.78 -0.96 -40.16
C SER A 881 -1.40 -2.44 -40.03
N ASP A 882 -1.75 -3.10 -38.91
CA ASP A 882 -1.37 -4.48 -38.58
C ASP A 882 0.16 -4.70 -38.57
N GLU A 883 0.91 -3.63 -38.32
CA GLU A 883 2.37 -3.65 -38.21
C GLU A 883 2.79 -3.85 -36.76
N ASP A 884 3.49 -4.96 -36.49
CA ASP A 884 4.11 -5.21 -35.19
C ASP A 884 5.30 -4.30 -34.93
N TRP A 885 5.45 -3.85 -33.68
CA TRP A 885 6.64 -3.12 -33.27
C TRP A 885 7.86 -4.04 -33.28
N LYS A 886 8.90 -3.64 -34.01
CA LYS A 886 10.19 -4.33 -34.04
C LYS A 886 11.24 -3.55 -33.27
N THR A 887 11.71 -4.13 -32.18
CA THR A 887 12.87 -3.65 -31.41
C THR A 887 14.14 -3.67 -32.27
N ARG A 888 15.06 -2.74 -32.01
CA ARG A 888 16.22 -2.54 -32.89
C ARG A 888 17.45 -3.30 -32.42
N TRP A 889 17.72 -3.26 -31.12
CA TRP A 889 19.00 -3.71 -30.55
C TRP A 889 18.86 -4.93 -29.66
N PHE A 890 17.63 -5.34 -29.36
CA PHE A 890 17.34 -6.52 -28.55
C PHE A 890 16.30 -7.41 -29.24
N ASN A 891 16.37 -8.71 -29.02
CA ASN A 891 15.35 -9.67 -29.44
C ASN A 891 14.86 -10.53 -28.27
N GLN A 892 13.62 -11.00 -28.33
CA GLN A 892 13.16 -12.00 -27.38
C GLN A 892 13.88 -13.32 -27.64
N GLY A 893 14.43 -13.90 -26.58
CA GLY A 893 15.14 -15.18 -26.61
C GLY A 893 15.01 -15.93 -25.29
N GLN A 894 15.66 -17.09 -25.21
CA GLN A 894 15.81 -17.81 -23.95
C GLN A 894 17.16 -17.45 -23.34
N ASN A 895 17.15 -17.07 -22.06
CA ASN A 895 18.37 -16.91 -21.29
C ASN A 895 19.15 -18.23 -21.29
N PRO A 896 20.43 -18.24 -21.71
CA PRO A 896 21.19 -19.46 -21.95
C PRO A 896 21.48 -20.27 -20.68
N HIS A 897 21.27 -19.69 -19.50
CA HIS A 897 21.60 -20.30 -18.21
C HIS A 897 20.36 -20.75 -17.43
N THR A 898 19.22 -20.07 -17.60
CA THR A 898 17.98 -20.36 -16.86
C THR A 898 16.86 -20.92 -17.72
N ASN A 899 16.97 -20.86 -19.05
CA ASN A 899 15.90 -21.14 -20.02
C ASN A 899 14.64 -20.26 -19.88
N SER A 900 14.70 -19.20 -19.08
CA SER A 900 13.60 -18.22 -18.98
C SER A 900 13.56 -17.33 -20.23
N GLN A 901 12.39 -16.76 -20.54
CA GLN A 901 12.32 -15.70 -21.54
C GLN A 901 13.14 -14.48 -21.09
N ASP A 902 13.85 -13.87 -22.03
CA ASP A 902 14.69 -12.70 -21.81
C ASP A 902 14.81 -11.86 -23.09
N TRP A 903 15.39 -10.68 -22.98
CA TRP A 903 15.71 -9.81 -24.11
C TRP A 903 17.22 -9.77 -24.33
N LEU A 904 17.69 -10.41 -25.41
CA LEU A 904 19.10 -10.58 -25.71
C LEU A 904 19.57 -9.51 -26.69
N PHE A 905 20.75 -8.96 -26.43
CA PHE A 905 21.38 -7.96 -27.30
C PHE A 905 21.77 -8.59 -28.64
N THR A 906 21.41 -7.93 -29.74
CA THR A 906 21.60 -8.44 -31.11
C THR A 906 22.92 -7.99 -31.75
N GLY A 907 23.68 -7.12 -31.11
CA GLY A 907 24.90 -6.52 -31.68
C GLY A 907 24.59 -5.33 -32.60
N GLY A 908 25.63 -4.82 -33.28
CA GLY A 908 25.51 -3.76 -34.29
C GLY A 908 25.30 -2.33 -33.78
N TYR A 909 24.84 -2.14 -32.54
CA TYR A 909 24.61 -0.80 -31.97
C TYR A 909 25.88 0.08 -31.99
N TRP A 910 27.01 -0.50 -31.61
CA TRP A 910 28.29 0.19 -31.51
C TRP A 910 28.97 0.45 -32.85
N ASP A 911 28.43 -0.06 -33.96
CA ASP A 911 28.97 0.15 -35.31
C ASP A 911 28.61 1.55 -35.86
N ARG A 912 27.70 2.27 -35.16
CA ARG A 912 27.25 3.65 -35.47
C ARG A 912 26.57 3.82 -36.84
N THR A 913 26.24 2.72 -37.53
CA THR A 913 25.48 2.75 -38.78
C THR A 913 23.98 2.73 -38.52
N TYR A 914 23.43 3.89 -38.15
CA TYR A 914 22.02 4.04 -37.83
C TYR A 914 21.17 4.28 -39.09
N THR A 915 20.37 3.27 -39.48
CA THR A 915 19.43 3.38 -40.59
C THR A 915 18.00 3.12 -40.13
N GLN A 916 17.04 3.97 -40.53
CA GLN A 916 15.61 3.79 -40.25
C GLN A 916 15.29 3.66 -38.74
N LEU A 917 15.92 4.50 -37.91
CA LEU A 917 15.60 4.55 -36.48
C LEU A 917 14.20 5.13 -36.25
N PRO A 918 13.51 4.71 -35.17
CA PRO A 918 12.27 5.33 -34.75
C PRO A 918 12.45 6.84 -34.52
N ASP A 919 11.45 7.63 -34.93
CA ASP A 919 11.31 9.03 -34.55
C ASP A 919 10.32 9.13 -33.38
N ILE A 920 10.86 9.32 -32.17
CA ILE A 920 10.10 9.26 -30.92
C ILE A 920 10.05 10.58 -30.15
N TYR A 921 10.89 11.57 -30.52
CA TYR A 921 10.93 12.87 -29.86
C TYR A 921 10.16 13.95 -30.59
#